data_AF-A0A8S1SQH4-F1
#
_entry.id   AF-A0A8S1SQH4-F1
#
_cell.length_a   1.000
_cell.length_b   1.000
_cell.length_c   1.000
_cell.angle_alpha   90.00
_cell.angle_beta   90.00
_cell.angle_gamma   90.00
#
_symmetry.space_group_name_H-M   'P 1'
#
loop_
_entity.id
_entity.type
_entity.pdbx_description
1 polymer ?
#
loop_
_entity_poly.entity_id
_entity_poly.type
_entity_poly.pdbx_seq_one_letter_code
_entity_poly.pdbx_strand_id
1 'polypeptide(L)'
;MDNNFQLPNKQACLDQLTKLGIDYIIHHHDPVPTMEEVVKIKVADGTAYVKNLLYVDKKSNYYLILANHTTQVGKLFWKTLGLASGNMRLSKEEQIAEALKSSKGNVNPFAVANDINNLVKNIIIDEELIKYQRLALHPIENTSTIEISLDDLQNKFLKILNRQFTVLQLTDAAAEQKLEQQKEQQKEQQKDLQKDQQNLQTLAITVKKSDFSEWYQQVIRKAELIEYYDVSGCYILRPWAYFIWEQIQRFFDDLIRTEDVENTYFPMFLSAKHLNKEKEHVEGFKAEVAWVTKYGESDLNEPLAIRPTSETIMYPAFAKWVQSHRDLPLKVNQWTNIVRWEFKFPTPFIRTREFLWQEGHTAHSTREEAVKQVYTILDFYEQVYGELLAVPVIKGIKTESEKFAGGDFTTTVETIIPQNGRGLQGATSHHLGQNFSKMFEINFEDDKKQKAFAWQTSWGLTTRSIGAMIMFHGDDKGLVLPPRIAKYQIVIIPIIHKDLDETQLNDRCEQIRQILIKQKLRVHLDSRDNYSPGWKFNKWEQKGVPIRLEIGPGEFKNNEVRVVQRFDNKKYQIKIDELNQLNQILDNIHNNMLEKAKIELNQRIKQADNWKEFMSQLNQRNTILTKWCERQECEKQNLKKRILKLMDKFNQLVVLRLYVCHQSKIKQKKENYVSIVVNKQRSMYYGEDHIEILNMQQYTYIKLIIKMHRKLKESNPRVKLTHLNKTNIVDVWAHNFQAEIAEIADLIEEFNVISLDTEFPGTEYDQPESDDKDYEYLQLVRNVQKYKLIQLGISLANEAGEVPLAKNTWQFHFRFNAQYDQLMSSVKNMLEQAGIKFDDLASKGIDYSEFCEVVTGSGLILNDEIKYVVFHGEFDFGYLLHLFHHSGIPETQDEFYKMMKLYFPSIYDLKYILKDNPKYKDAGLSRLATKVEVTRIGPEHQAGSDALLTLQCYYQMKFCFPDLQSDFEKNMNVIYGIGKGYIPNNRRKTFASTTQTPDPTLQVSQIDQAYYYSQNFYNDEQQYYQYNQQYLNYNYYGQYQMLDTDQQKRKSGY
;
A
#
# COMPACT_ATOMS: atom_id res chain seq x y z
N MET A 1 -7.40 72.61 26.27
CA MET A 1 -8.67 73.18 25.81
C MET A 1 -9.65 73.03 26.96
N ASP A 2 -10.29 74.13 27.35
CA ASP A 2 -11.00 74.28 28.62
C ASP A 2 -12.11 73.24 28.85
N ASN A 3 -12.25 72.84 30.12
CA ASN A 3 -13.09 71.76 30.64
C ASN A 3 -14.62 71.99 30.57
N ASN A 4 -15.15 72.78 29.63
CA ASN A 4 -16.60 72.92 29.47
C ASN A 4 -17.01 73.31 28.04
N PHE A 5 -16.95 72.35 27.11
CA PHE A 5 -17.66 72.45 25.83
C PHE A 5 -19.11 71.97 26.06
N GLN A 6 -19.87 72.69 26.88
CA GLN A 6 -21.30 72.44 27.10
C GLN A 6 -22.11 73.54 26.43
N LEU A 7 -23.24 73.17 25.84
CA LEU A 7 -24.15 74.06 25.11
C LEU A 7 -25.50 74.11 25.85
N PRO A 8 -25.65 75.00 26.85
CA PRO A 8 -26.84 75.04 27.70
C PRO A 8 -28.08 75.64 27.03
N ASN A 9 -27.92 76.41 25.95
CA ASN A 9 -29.00 77.09 25.24
C ASN A 9 -28.62 77.39 23.79
N LYS A 10 -29.57 77.94 23.02
CA LYS A 10 -29.37 78.29 21.61
C LYS A 10 -28.22 79.26 21.38
N GLN A 11 -28.10 80.32 22.17
CA GLN A 11 -27.07 81.34 21.96
C GLN A 11 -25.67 80.74 22.11
N ALA A 12 -25.47 79.92 23.13
CA ALA A 12 -24.20 79.21 23.34
C ALA A 12 -23.85 78.28 22.16
N CYS A 13 -24.85 77.62 21.56
CA CYS A 13 -24.65 76.82 20.36
C CYS A 13 -24.16 77.68 19.18
N LEU A 14 -24.83 78.80 18.90
CA LEU A 14 -24.48 79.69 17.80
C LEU A 14 -23.08 80.30 17.97
N ASP A 15 -22.78 80.81 19.16
CA ASP A 15 -21.46 81.38 19.49
C ASP A 15 -20.35 80.35 19.25
N GLN A 16 -20.60 79.09 19.62
CA GLN A 16 -19.64 78.02 19.45
C GLN A 16 -19.49 77.60 17.98
N LEU A 17 -20.56 77.61 17.19
CA LEU A 17 -20.47 77.37 15.74
C LEU A 17 -19.64 78.46 15.05
N THR A 18 -19.86 79.74 15.40
CA THR A 18 -19.04 80.86 14.90
C THR A 18 -17.58 80.70 15.30
N LYS A 19 -17.29 80.33 16.56
CA LYS A 19 -15.92 80.10 17.05
C LYS A 19 -15.20 78.96 16.32
N LEU A 20 -15.94 77.94 15.87
CA LEU A 20 -15.41 76.83 15.08
C LEU A 20 -15.26 77.15 13.59
N GLY A 21 -15.66 78.34 13.14
CA GLY A 21 -15.68 78.69 11.72
C GLY A 21 -16.66 77.80 10.92
N ILE A 22 -17.79 77.44 11.53
CA ILE A 22 -18.89 76.73 10.87
C ILE A 22 -19.84 77.77 10.30
N ASP A 23 -20.03 77.77 8.98
CA ASP A 23 -20.95 78.67 8.31
C ASP A 23 -22.40 78.17 8.48
N TYR A 24 -23.30 79.07 8.89
CA TYR A 24 -24.70 78.73 9.11
C TYR A 24 -25.67 79.84 8.65
N ILE A 25 -26.83 79.43 8.12
CA ILE A 25 -27.99 80.31 7.93
C ILE A 25 -28.98 80.04 9.06
N ILE A 26 -29.53 81.07 9.69
CA ILE A 26 -30.53 80.92 10.77
C ILE A 26 -31.92 81.36 10.32
N HIS A 27 -32.91 80.54 10.65
CA HIS A 27 -34.34 80.79 10.45
C HIS A 27 -35.04 80.83 11.80
N HIS A 28 -35.66 81.97 12.13
CA HIS A 28 -36.43 82.12 13.36
C HIS A 28 -37.89 81.77 13.13
N HIS A 29 -38.48 81.02 14.06
CA HIS A 29 -39.88 80.57 13.98
C HIS A 29 -40.43 80.32 15.39
N ASP A 30 -41.75 80.22 15.50
CA ASP A 30 -42.40 79.74 16.73
C ASP A 30 -41.92 78.31 17.10
N PRO A 31 -42.04 77.87 18.36
CA PRO A 31 -41.60 76.54 18.76
C PRO A 31 -42.20 75.42 17.89
N VAL A 32 -41.35 74.64 17.20
CA VAL A 32 -41.75 73.51 16.35
C VAL A 32 -41.25 72.17 16.93
N PRO A 33 -42.06 71.46 17.73
CA PRO A 33 -41.63 70.20 18.34
C PRO A 33 -41.68 68.97 17.40
N THR A 34 -42.31 69.09 16.22
CA THR A 34 -42.51 67.94 15.32
C THR A 34 -41.91 68.15 13.92
N MET A 35 -41.51 67.06 13.27
CA MET A 35 -40.98 67.13 11.89
C MET A 35 -42.00 67.64 10.88
N GLU A 36 -43.30 67.42 11.11
CA GLU A 36 -44.37 67.94 10.25
C GLU A 36 -44.45 69.47 10.26
N GLU A 37 -44.05 70.09 11.37
CA GLU A 37 -43.96 71.54 11.51
C GLU A 37 -42.61 72.07 10.98
N VAL A 38 -41.51 71.35 11.22
CA VAL A 38 -40.16 71.73 10.75
C VAL A 38 -40.10 71.82 9.22
N VAL A 39 -40.74 70.90 8.51
CA VAL A 39 -40.76 70.87 7.02
C VAL A 39 -41.51 72.07 6.41
N LYS A 40 -42.32 72.80 7.20
CA LYS A 40 -43.01 74.02 6.75
C LYS A 40 -42.11 75.26 6.77
N ILE A 41 -40.94 75.19 7.40
CA ILE A 41 -39.96 76.28 7.44
C ILE A 41 -39.27 76.34 6.08
N LYS A 42 -39.30 77.49 5.41
CA LYS A 42 -38.60 77.66 4.12
C LYS A 42 -37.08 77.73 4.34
N VAL A 43 -36.38 76.66 4.00
CA VAL A 43 -34.91 76.58 3.94
C VAL A 43 -34.42 76.72 2.49
N ALA A 44 -33.11 76.90 2.28
CA ALA A 44 -32.54 77.01 0.94
C ALA A 44 -32.71 75.73 0.10
N ASP A 45 -32.73 75.90 -1.23
CA ASP A 45 -32.76 74.77 -2.16
C ASP A 45 -31.50 73.91 -2.01
N GLY A 46 -31.68 72.60 -1.92
CA GLY A 46 -30.57 71.66 -1.67
C GLY A 46 -30.29 71.38 -0.19
N THR A 47 -31.11 71.89 0.73
CA THR A 47 -31.02 71.60 2.17
C THR A 47 -31.93 70.42 2.57
N ALA A 48 -31.38 69.45 3.30
CA ALA A 48 -32.15 68.34 3.87
C ALA A 48 -32.76 68.70 5.23
N TYR A 49 -34.04 68.40 5.41
CA TYR A 49 -34.65 68.34 6.74
C TYR A 49 -34.18 67.07 7.46
N VAL A 50 -33.51 67.25 8.59
CA VAL A 50 -32.96 66.14 9.38
C VAL A 50 -33.85 65.86 10.57
N LYS A 51 -34.29 64.61 10.70
CA LYS A 51 -34.89 64.12 11.94
C LYS A 51 -33.82 63.45 12.79
N ASN A 52 -33.85 63.74 14.09
CA ASN A 52 -32.91 63.18 15.05
C ASN A 52 -33.65 62.20 15.97
N LEU A 53 -33.17 60.97 16.04
CA LEU A 53 -33.78 59.89 16.84
C LEU A 53 -32.75 59.32 17.81
N LEU A 54 -33.09 59.25 19.09
CA LEU A 54 -32.24 58.60 20.09
C LEU A 54 -32.78 57.20 20.40
N TYR A 55 -32.00 56.17 20.12
CA TYR A 55 -32.31 54.79 20.48
C TYR A 55 -31.47 54.33 21.68
N VAL A 56 -32.02 53.39 22.44
CA VAL A 56 -31.38 52.76 23.59
C VAL A 56 -31.46 51.24 23.47
N ASP A 57 -30.37 50.55 23.81
CA ASP A 57 -30.33 49.09 23.88
C ASP A 57 -30.74 48.56 25.27
N LYS A 58 -30.79 47.23 25.44
CA LYS A 58 -31.09 46.60 26.75
C LYS A 58 -30.04 46.86 27.84
N LYS A 59 -28.84 47.33 27.48
CA LYS A 59 -27.72 47.62 28.38
C LYS A 59 -27.60 49.13 28.68
N SER A 60 -28.60 49.92 28.30
CA SER A 60 -28.59 51.39 28.45
C SER A 60 -27.48 52.10 27.66
N ASN A 61 -27.05 51.54 26.53
CA ASN A 61 -26.21 52.25 25.55
C ASN A 61 -27.08 53.05 24.59
N TYR A 62 -26.71 54.31 24.34
CA TYR A 62 -27.47 55.21 23.47
C TYR A 62 -26.86 55.35 22.07
N TYR A 63 -27.73 55.46 21.07
CA TYR A 63 -27.40 55.59 19.65
C TYR A 63 -28.19 56.76 19.07
N LEU A 64 -27.50 57.82 18.65
CA LEU A 64 -28.13 58.99 18.06
C LEU A 64 -28.14 58.85 16.54
N ILE A 65 -29.31 58.85 15.92
CA ILE A 65 -29.50 58.73 14.48
C ILE A 65 -29.87 60.09 13.90
N LEU A 66 -29.11 60.56 12.92
CA LEU A 66 -29.44 61.69 12.06
C LEU A 66 -29.90 61.11 10.73
N ALA A 67 -31.18 61.29 10.41
CA ALA A 67 -31.77 60.74 9.19
C ALA A 67 -32.50 61.81 8.39
N ASN A 68 -32.64 61.61 7.08
CA ASN A 68 -33.56 62.43 6.31
C ASN A 68 -34.98 62.26 6.89
N HIS A 69 -35.77 63.34 6.93
CA HIS A 69 -37.13 63.31 7.47
C HIS A 69 -37.99 62.17 6.88
N THR A 70 -37.77 61.81 5.61
CA THR A 70 -38.47 60.70 4.92
C THR A 70 -37.93 59.30 5.23
N THR A 71 -36.67 59.15 5.67
CA THR A 71 -36.03 57.84 5.85
C THR A 71 -36.62 57.07 7.04
N GLN A 72 -37.15 55.87 6.82
CA GLN A 72 -37.56 55.00 7.93
C GLN A 72 -36.40 54.11 8.37
N VAL A 73 -36.08 54.11 9.67
CA VAL A 73 -35.06 53.22 10.24
C VAL A 73 -35.60 51.79 10.26
N GLY A 74 -35.04 50.94 9.40
CA GLY A 74 -35.46 49.56 9.23
C GLY A 74 -35.16 48.66 10.44
N LYS A 75 -35.87 47.53 10.58
CA LYS A 75 -35.62 46.58 11.68
C LYS A 75 -34.35 45.75 11.45
N LEU A 76 -34.01 45.45 10.20
CA LEU A 76 -32.81 44.69 9.80
C LEU A 76 -31.55 45.56 9.86
N PHE A 77 -31.67 46.89 9.76
CA PHE A 77 -30.55 47.83 9.92
C PHE A 77 -29.71 47.53 11.17
N TRP A 78 -30.34 47.30 12.32
CA TRP A 78 -29.62 47.03 13.57
C TRP A 78 -28.68 45.82 13.50
N LYS A 79 -29.01 44.82 12.66
CA LYS A 79 -28.16 43.66 12.45
C LYS A 79 -26.86 44.01 11.72
N THR A 80 -26.86 45.05 10.88
CA THR A 80 -25.65 45.53 10.20
C THR A 80 -24.61 46.11 11.17
N LEU A 81 -25.06 46.59 12.34
CA LEU A 81 -24.23 47.05 13.44
C LEU A 81 -23.87 45.93 14.44
N GLY A 82 -24.23 44.67 14.16
CA GLY A 82 -24.03 43.54 15.08
C GLY A 82 -24.98 43.56 16.29
N LEU A 83 -26.04 44.36 16.25
CA LEU A 83 -27.02 44.50 17.34
C LEU A 83 -28.29 43.72 17.03
N ALA A 84 -28.86 43.08 18.06
CA ALA A 84 -30.13 42.37 17.91
C ALA A 84 -31.28 43.37 17.79
N SER A 85 -31.99 43.37 16.67
CA SER A 85 -33.07 44.32 16.36
C SER A 85 -34.16 44.41 17.42
N GLY A 86 -34.53 43.29 18.07
CA GLY A 86 -35.51 43.26 19.16
C GLY A 86 -35.05 43.90 20.49
N ASN A 87 -33.77 44.31 20.58
CA ASN A 87 -33.21 44.93 21.76
C ASN A 87 -33.13 46.46 21.65
N MET A 88 -33.44 47.05 20.49
CA MET A 88 -33.36 48.49 20.25
C MET A 88 -34.72 49.15 20.43
N ARG A 89 -34.78 50.22 21.23
CA ARG A 89 -36.02 50.95 21.51
C ARG A 89 -35.78 52.45 21.38
N LEU A 90 -36.77 53.20 20.92
CA LEU A 90 -36.70 54.66 20.94
C LEU A 90 -36.67 55.14 22.40
N SER A 91 -35.80 56.09 22.70
CA SER A 91 -35.59 56.58 24.07
C SER A 91 -36.81 57.35 24.57
N LYS A 92 -37.18 57.12 25.82
CA LYS A 92 -38.22 57.88 26.52
C LYS A 92 -37.71 59.26 26.93
N GLU A 93 -38.61 60.15 27.33
CA GLU A 93 -38.27 61.54 27.69
C GLU A 93 -37.22 61.66 28.81
N GLU A 94 -37.35 60.87 29.87
CA GLU A 94 -36.36 60.78 30.96
C GLU A 94 -34.96 60.37 30.46
N GLN A 95 -34.92 59.45 29.48
CA GLN A 95 -33.68 58.94 28.89
C GLN A 95 -33.02 59.97 27.96
N ILE A 96 -33.82 60.77 27.24
CA ILE A 96 -33.31 61.89 26.43
C ILE A 96 -32.73 62.98 27.35
N ALA A 97 -33.41 63.29 28.45
CA ALA A 97 -32.93 64.22 29.47
C ALA A 97 -31.65 63.72 30.17
N GLU A 98 -31.54 62.41 30.38
CA GLU A 98 -30.34 61.77 30.92
C GLU A 98 -29.15 61.90 29.96
N ALA A 99 -29.31 61.41 28.72
CA ALA A 99 -28.23 61.24 27.77
C ALA A 99 -27.78 62.54 27.09
N LEU A 100 -28.72 63.44 26.76
CA LEU A 100 -28.44 64.63 25.95
C LEU A 100 -28.74 65.95 26.68
N LYS A 101 -29.27 65.89 27.91
CA LYS A 101 -29.78 67.07 28.64
C LYS A 101 -30.79 67.87 27.80
N SER A 102 -31.60 67.15 27.01
CA SER A 102 -32.62 67.72 26.12
C SER A 102 -34.01 67.15 26.44
N SER A 103 -35.05 67.73 25.86
CA SER A 103 -36.44 67.30 26.00
C SER A 103 -36.95 66.60 24.73
N LYS A 104 -38.06 65.89 24.85
CA LYS A 104 -38.74 65.29 23.70
C LYS A 104 -39.21 66.39 22.73
N GLY A 105 -38.96 66.21 21.44
CA GLY A 105 -39.19 67.24 20.41
C GLY A 105 -38.01 68.18 20.19
N ASN A 106 -36.91 68.01 20.94
CA ASN A 106 -35.71 68.82 20.83
C ASN A 106 -34.41 67.98 20.77
N VAL A 107 -34.53 66.73 20.30
CA VAL A 107 -33.35 65.88 20.04
C VAL A 107 -32.58 66.48 18.87
N ASN A 108 -31.29 66.75 19.07
CA ASN A 108 -30.44 67.38 18.07
C ASN A 108 -28.98 66.93 18.25
N PRO A 109 -28.15 67.00 17.20
CA PRO A 109 -26.77 66.52 17.26
C PRO A 109 -25.85 67.41 18.10
N PHE A 110 -26.17 68.69 18.27
CA PHE A 110 -25.37 69.60 19.07
C PHE A 110 -25.44 69.27 20.57
N ALA A 111 -26.55 68.69 21.02
CA ALA A 111 -26.76 68.26 22.40
C ALA A 111 -25.77 67.17 22.87
N VAL A 112 -25.05 66.51 21.95
CA VAL A 112 -23.97 65.58 22.33
C VAL A 112 -22.82 66.30 23.06
N ALA A 113 -22.67 67.62 22.87
CA ALA A 113 -21.77 68.44 23.68
C ALA A 113 -22.11 68.39 25.19
N ASN A 114 -23.38 68.14 25.53
CA ASN A 114 -23.85 68.04 26.92
C ASN A 114 -23.75 66.62 27.49
N ASP A 115 -23.38 65.61 26.70
CA ASP A 115 -23.19 64.22 27.12
C ASP A 115 -21.81 64.02 27.79
N ILE A 116 -21.64 64.59 28.97
CA ILE A 116 -20.36 64.52 29.72
C ILE A 116 -19.90 63.10 30.08
N ASN A 117 -20.83 62.14 30.09
CA ASN A 117 -20.58 60.76 30.52
C ASN A 117 -20.35 59.80 29.34
N ASN A 118 -20.32 60.30 28.09
CA ASN A 118 -20.21 59.49 26.87
C ASN A 118 -21.22 58.34 26.83
N LEU A 119 -22.47 58.65 27.18
CA LEU A 119 -23.60 57.71 27.17
C LEU A 119 -24.03 57.38 25.73
N VAL A 120 -23.91 58.34 24.81
CA VAL A 120 -24.09 58.11 23.38
C VAL A 120 -22.85 57.42 22.82
N LYS A 121 -22.98 56.10 22.55
CA LYS A 121 -21.90 55.24 22.09
C LYS A 121 -21.60 55.38 20.61
N ASN A 122 -22.62 55.71 19.81
CA ASN A 122 -22.43 55.94 18.39
C ASN A 122 -23.42 56.98 17.86
N ILE A 123 -22.94 57.81 16.95
CA ILE A 123 -23.73 58.76 16.16
C ILE A 123 -23.82 58.19 14.75
N ILE A 124 -25.03 57.88 14.30
CA ILE A 124 -25.28 57.26 13.02
C ILE A 124 -25.84 58.33 12.09
N ILE A 125 -25.19 58.55 10.96
CA ILE A 125 -25.61 59.50 9.94
C ILE A 125 -26.12 58.70 8.75
N ASP A 126 -27.35 58.99 8.35
CA ASP A 126 -27.96 58.41 7.16
C ASP A 126 -27.19 58.82 5.90
N GLU A 127 -26.78 57.84 5.11
CA GLU A 127 -26.05 58.06 3.86
C GLU A 127 -26.84 58.93 2.87
N GLU A 128 -28.19 58.91 2.92
CA GLU A 128 -29.04 59.78 2.11
C GLU A 128 -28.77 61.27 2.34
N LEU A 129 -28.26 61.67 3.51
CA LEU A 129 -27.95 63.07 3.82
C LEU A 129 -26.73 63.59 3.05
N ILE A 130 -25.86 62.72 2.51
CA ILE A 130 -24.69 63.11 1.70
C ILE A 130 -25.11 63.79 0.39
N LYS A 131 -26.32 63.50 -0.11
CA LYS A 131 -26.84 64.03 -1.37
C LYS A 131 -27.20 65.53 -1.30
N TYR A 132 -27.20 66.11 -0.10
CA TYR A 132 -27.66 67.47 0.15
C TYR A 132 -26.49 68.38 0.49
N GLN A 133 -26.57 69.64 0.05
CA GLN A 133 -25.51 70.62 0.29
C GLN A 133 -25.49 71.07 1.76
N ARG A 134 -26.66 71.14 2.39
CA ARG A 134 -26.85 71.59 3.77
C ARG A 134 -27.88 70.75 4.51
N LEU A 135 -27.84 70.85 5.83
CA LEU A 135 -28.70 70.15 6.78
C LEU A 135 -29.44 71.17 7.64
N ALA A 136 -30.77 71.09 7.68
CA ALA A 136 -31.60 71.87 8.57
C ALA A 136 -31.70 71.19 9.95
N LEU A 137 -31.16 71.85 10.99
CA LEU A 137 -31.04 71.33 12.34
C LEU A 137 -31.41 72.39 13.38
N HIS A 138 -32.00 72.00 14.52
CA HIS A 138 -32.22 72.92 15.63
C HIS A 138 -30.94 73.15 16.43
N PRO A 139 -30.53 74.41 16.69
CA PRO A 139 -29.37 74.74 17.53
C PRO A 139 -29.75 74.67 19.02
N ILE A 140 -29.84 73.46 19.58
CA ILE A 140 -30.22 73.19 20.98
C ILE A 140 -31.68 73.52 21.35
N GLU A 141 -32.33 74.51 20.73
CA GLU A 141 -33.74 74.88 20.97
C GLU A 141 -34.55 74.85 19.67
N ASN A 142 -35.82 74.46 19.77
CA ASN A 142 -36.74 74.36 18.63
C ASN A 142 -37.46 75.68 18.26
N THR A 143 -36.90 76.82 18.68
CA THR A 143 -37.37 78.18 18.32
C THR A 143 -36.61 78.76 17.12
N SER A 144 -35.64 78.02 16.59
CA SER A 144 -34.90 78.39 15.39
C SER A 144 -34.38 77.13 14.70
N THR A 145 -34.14 77.22 13.40
CA THR A 145 -33.53 76.16 12.60
C THR A 145 -32.33 76.75 11.89
N ILE A 146 -31.20 76.07 11.93
CA ILE A 146 -29.99 76.47 11.23
C ILE A 146 -29.69 75.52 10.07
N GLU A 147 -29.13 76.07 9.00
CA GLU A 147 -28.61 75.30 7.88
C GLU A 147 -27.09 75.25 7.95
N ILE A 148 -26.50 74.05 8.07
CA ILE A 148 -25.03 73.85 8.07
C ILE A 148 -24.64 72.76 7.07
N SER A 149 -23.39 72.73 6.62
CA SER A 149 -22.93 71.62 5.77
C SER A 149 -22.72 70.33 6.59
N LEU A 150 -22.90 69.17 5.96
CA LEU A 150 -22.62 67.87 6.60
C LEU A 150 -21.14 67.74 6.98
N ASP A 151 -20.24 68.26 6.15
CA ASP A 151 -18.79 68.27 6.40
C ASP A 151 -18.44 69.08 7.65
N ASP A 152 -19.03 70.27 7.83
CA ASP A 152 -18.82 71.08 9.02
C ASP A 152 -19.31 70.38 10.30
N LEU A 153 -20.46 69.70 10.23
CA LEU A 153 -20.96 68.91 11.35
C LEU A 153 -19.99 67.77 11.72
N GLN A 154 -19.51 67.02 10.73
CA GLN A 154 -18.65 65.86 10.93
C GLN A 154 -17.22 66.25 11.34
N ASN A 155 -16.58 67.08 10.52
CA ASN A 155 -15.15 67.33 10.56
C ASN A 155 -14.75 68.53 11.42
N LYS A 156 -15.68 69.43 11.77
CA LYS A 156 -15.43 70.52 12.73
C LYS A 156 -16.11 70.27 14.06
N PHE A 157 -17.43 70.06 14.09
CA PHE A 157 -18.18 69.95 15.35
C PHE A 157 -18.00 68.60 16.06
N LEU A 158 -18.29 67.47 15.42
CA LEU A 158 -18.16 66.15 16.07
C LEU A 158 -16.70 65.78 16.34
N LYS A 159 -15.80 66.15 15.42
CA LYS A 159 -14.35 65.91 15.56
C LYS A 159 -13.74 66.63 16.75
N ILE A 160 -14.09 67.90 17.02
CA ILE A 160 -13.55 68.62 18.18
C ILE A 160 -14.07 68.06 19.51
N LEU A 161 -15.27 67.49 19.51
CA LEU A 161 -15.84 66.76 20.64
C LEU A 161 -15.27 65.34 20.81
N ASN A 162 -14.36 64.92 19.93
CA ASN A 162 -13.82 63.55 19.85
C ASN A 162 -14.93 62.47 19.79
N ARG A 163 -16.03 62.77 19.08
CA ARG A 163 -17.16 61.85 18.92
C ARG A 163 -17.03 61.09 17.62
N GLN A 164 -17.01 59.76 17.74
CA GLN A 164 -17.08 58.88 16.58
C GLN A 164 -18.49 58.86 16.00
N PHE A 165 -18.58 58.87 14.67
CA PHE A 165 -19.81 58.68 13.94
C PHE A 165 -19.63 57.61 12.87
N THR A 166 -20.73 57.01 12.43
CA THR A 166 -20.76 56.03 11.34
C THR A 166 -21.79 56.47 10.30
N VAL A 167 -21.39 56.48 9.03
CA VAL A 167 -22.32 56.74 7.91
C VAL A 167 -22.85 55.41 7.40
N LEU A 168 -24.18 55.23 7.40
CA LEU A 168 -24.83 53.99 6.97
C LEU A 168 -26.17 54.26 6.28
N GLN A 169 -26.55 53.39 5.36
CA GLN A 169 -27.90 53.35 4.82
C GLN A 169 -28.85 52.69 5.83
N LEU A 170 -29.92 53.39 6.21
CA LEU A 170 -30.79 53.00 7.34
C LEU A 170 -31.97 52.08 6.96
N THR A 171 -32.10 51.71 5.69
CA THR A 171 -33.25 50.95 5.15
C THR A 171 -33.00 49.44 5.15
N ASP A 172 -34.09 48.66 5.25
CA ASP A 172 -34.02 47.19 5.30
C ASP A 172 -33.50 46.56 3.98
N ALA A 173 -33.81 47.15 2.82
CA ALA A 173 -33.34 46.68 1.52
C ALA A 173 -31.80 46.71 1.37
N ALA A 174 -31.14 47.71 1.98
CA ALA A 174 -29.69 47.83 1.97
C ALA A 174 -29.01 46.87 2.97
N ALA A 175 -29.66 46.63 4.10
CA ALA A 175 -29.20 45.67 5.10
C ALA A 175 -29.19 44.24 4.55
N GLU A 176 -30.18 43.89 3.73
CA GLU A 176 -30.27 42.58 3.06
C GLU A 176 -29.09 42.36 2.10
N GLN A 177 -28.76 43.33 1.23
CA GLN A 177 -27.61 43.22 0.31
C GLN A 177 -26.27 43.05 1.03
N LYS A 178 -26.01 43.78 2.13
CA LYS A 178 -24.78 43.65 2.92
C LYS A 178 -24.68 42.31 3.66
N LEU A 179 -25.80 41.81 4.19
CA LEU A 179 -25.87 40.48 4.83
C LEU A 179 -25.65 39.35 3.83
N GLU A 180 -26.03 39.55 2.57
CA GLU A 180 -25.82 38.59 1.49
C GLU A 180 -24.34 38.54 1.05
N GLN A 181 -23.70 39.70 0.89
CA GLN A 181 -22.25 39.79 0.62
C GLN A 181 -21.39 39.20 1.75
N GLN A 182 -21.76 39.42 3.02
CA GLN A 182 -21.06 38.82 4.17
C GLN A 182 -21.24 37.30 4.23
N LYS A 183 -22.41 36.78 3.82
CA LYS A 183 -22.65 35.34 3.70
C LYS A 183 -21.87 34.72 2.54
N GLU A 184 -21.68 35.44 1.44
CA GLU A 184 -20.85 34.97 0.32
C GLU A 184 -19.36 34.90 0.69
N GLN A 185 -18.81 35.91 1.37
CA GLN A 185 -17.43 35.89 1.87
C GLN A 185 -17.19 34.79 2.92
N GLN A 186 -18.16 34.52 3.80
CA GLN A 186 -18.09 33.40 4.74
C GLN A 186 -18.20 32.03 4.05
N LYS A 187 -19.00 31.93 2.97
CA LYS A 187 -19.06 30.73 2.13
C LYS A 187 -17.77 30.50 1.36
N GLU A 188 -17.07 31.54 0.90
CA GLU A 188 -15.75 31.42 0.27
C GLU A 188 -14.68 30.97 1.27
N GLN A 189 -14.62 31.56 2.46
CA GLN A 189 -13.71 31.10 3.52
C GLN A 189 -13.99 29.65 3.96
N GLN A 190 -15.27 29.27 4.09
CA GLN A 190 -15.62 27.87 4.40
C GLN A 190 -15.29 26.92 3.24
N LYS A 191 -15.44 27.35 1.99
CA LYS A 191 -15.02 26.57 0.81
C LYS A 191 -13.51 26.39 0.79
N ASP A 192 -12.71 27.41 1.09
CA ASP A 192 -11.25 27.30 1.14
C ASP A 192 -10.77 26.40 2.29
N LEU A 193 -11.39 26.50 3.48
CA LEU A 193 -11.12 25.59 4.60
C LEU A 193 -11.52 24.15 4.29
N GLN A 194 -12.65 23.93 3.61
CA GLN A 194 -13.07 22.59 3.16
C GLN A 194 -12.13 22.05 2.07
N LYS A 195 -11.68 22.89 1.15
CA LYS A 195 -10.74 22.53 0.08
C LYS A 195 -9.36 22.20 0.65
N ASP A 196 -8.88 22.94 1.64
CA ASP A 196 -7.64 22.63 2.37
C ASP A 196 -7.75 21.33 3.17
N GLN A 197 -8.88 21.08 3.85
CA GLN A 197 -9.12 19.81 4.56
C GLN A 197 -9.21 18.61 3.59
N GLN A 198 -9.86 18.78 2.44
CA GLN A 198 -9.99 17.76 1.40
C GLN A 198 -8.63 17.49 0.70
N ASN A 199 -7.82 18.53 0.50
CA ASN A 199 -6.45 18.42 0.00
C ASN A 199 -5.50 17.77 1.02
N LEU A 200 -5.67 18.05 2.32
CA LEU A 200 -4.92 17.40 3.40
C LEU A 200 -5.27 15.90 3.52
N GLN A 201 -6.53 15.52 3.31
CA GLN A 201 -6.96 14.11 3.30
C GLN A 201 -6.39 13.33 2.11
N THR A 202 -6.25 13.95 0.93
CA THR A 202 -5.66 13.30 -0.25
C THR A 202 -4.14 13.15 -0.13
N LEU A 203 -3.45 14.11 0.51
CA LEU A 203 -2.01 14.05 0.76
C LEU A 203 -1.64 13.15 1.94
N ALA A 204 -2.39 13.11 3.04
CA ALA A 204 -2.00 12.34 4.21
C ALA A 204 -1.89 10.84 3.93
N ILE A 205 -0.99 10.14 4.62
CA ILE A 205 -1.04 8.67 4.67
C ILE A 205 -2.31 8.28 5.44
N THR A 206 -3.17 7.46 4.84
CA THR A 206 -4.50 7.15 5.40
C THR A 206 -4.52 5.90 6.27
N VAL A 207 -3.45 5.10 6.20
CA VAL A 207 -3.29 3.87 6.98
C VAL A 207 -2.10 3.97 7.94
N LYS A 208 -2.20 3.30 9.08
CA LYS A 208 -1.10 3.21 10.05
C LYS A 208 -0.03 2.23 9.56
N LYS A 209 1.21 2.42 9.99
CA LYS A 209 2.34 1.50 9.72
C LYS A 209 2.09 0.06 10.16
N SER A 210 1.14 -0.17 11.08
CA SER A 210 0.69 -1.51 11.46
C SER A 210 0.03 -2.27 10.30
N ASP A 211 -0.65 -1.55 9.40
CA ASP A 211 -1.09 -2.06 8.10
C ASP A 211 0.03 -1.89 7.07
N PHE A 212 1.07 -2.68 7.27
CA PHE A 212 2.40 -2.44 6.69
C PHE A 212 2.43 -2.44 5.16
N SER A 213 1.57 -3.25 4.55
CA SER A 213 1.46 -3.39 3.11
C SER A 213 0.99 -2.10 2.44
N GLU A 214 -0.26 -1.71 2.73
CA GLU A 214 -0.87 -0.49 2.20
C GLU A 214 -0.10 0.76 2.61
N TRP A 215 0.44 0.78 3.84
CA TRP A 215 1.29 1.86 4.32
C TRP A 215 2.50 2.07 3.42
N TYR A 216 3.25 1.00 3.10
CA TYR A 216 4.45 1.10 2.28
C TYR A 216 4.12 1.66 0.90
N GLN A 217 3.02 1.21 0.28
CA GLN A 217 2.58 1.71 -1.02
C GLN A 217 2.23 3.19 -0.99
N GLN A 218 1.49 3.64 0.03
CA GLN A 218 1.14 5.05 0.16
C GLN A 218 2.37 5.93 0.40
N VAL A 219 3.33 5.48 1.23
CA VAL A 219 4.55 6.23 1.50
C VAL A 219 5.35 6.43 0.23
N ILE A 220 5.64 5.37 -0.54
CA ILE A 220 6.48 5.50 -1.74
C ILE A 220 5.82 6.30 -2.87
N ARG A 221 4.50 6.23 -3.00
CA ARG A 221 3.75 7.00 -4.01
C ARG A 221 3.62 8.46 -3.61
N LYS A 222 3.08 8.73 -2.42
CA LYS A 222 2.75 10.10 -2.00
C LYS A 222 4.00 10.93 -1.65
N ALA A 223 5.10 10.28 -1.26
CA ALA A 223 6.41 10.94 -1.15
C ALA A 223 7.08 11.23 -2.51
N GLU A 224 6.49 10.77 -3.62
CA GLU A 224 7.00 10.90 -5.00
C GLU A 224 8.36 10.21 -5.19
N LEU A 225 8.53 9.03 -4.58
CA LEU A 225 9.73 8.21 -4.75
C LEU A 225 9.64 7.40 -6.05
N ILE A 226 8.48 6.82 -6.35
CA ILE A 226 8.25 6.02 -7.54
C ILE A 226 7.01 6.46 -8.30
N GLU A 227 6.95 6.07 -9.58
CA GLU A 227 5.71 5.96 -10.34
C GLU A 227 5.53 4.50 -10.81
N TYR A 228 4.30 4.00 -10.83
CA TYR A 228 4.02 2.69 -11.41
C TYR A 228 4.16 2.77 -12.93
N TYR A 229 4.74 1.74 -13.51
CA TYR A 229 4.92 1.60 -14.95
C TYR A 229 3.95 0.55 -15.49
N ASP A 230 3.62 0.64 -16.77
CA ASP A 230 2.69 -0.28 -17.46
C ASP A 230 3.26 -1.72 -17.52
N VAL A 231 4.58 -1.86 -17.58
CA VAL A 231 5.24 -3.17 -17.44
C VAL A 231 5.30 -3.57 -15.97
N SER A 232 4.52 -4.60 -15.61
CA SER A 232 4.48 -5.17 -14.25
C SER A 232 5.86 -5.50 -13.72
N GLY A 233 6.14 -5.06 -12.49
CA GLY A 233 7.41 -5.25 -11.81
C GLY A 233 8.52 -4.27 -12.18
N CYS A 234 8.24 -3.33 -13.08
CA CYS A 234 9.09 -2.18 -13.36
C CYS A 234 8.49 -0.90 -12.75
N TYR A 235 9.34 0.02 -12.32
CA TYR A 235 8.91 1.25 -11.64
C TYR A 235 9.81 2.41 -12.04
N ILE A 236 9.23 3.57 -12.29
CA ILE A 236 10.00 4.78 -12.56
C ILE A 236 10.58 5.29 -11.25
N LEU A 237 11.91 5.35 -11.13
CA LEU A 237 12.58 5.97 -10.00
C LEU A 237 12.60 7.49 -10.17
N ARG A 238 11.70 8.19 -9.47
CA ARG A 238 11.58 9.65 -9.55
C ARG A 238 12.79 10.33 -8.90
N PRO A 239 13.04 11.63 -9.16
CA PRO A 239 14.23 12.33 -8.64
C PRO A 239 14.41 12.27 -7.12
N TRP A 240 13.35 12.06 -6.34
CA TRP A 240 13.45 11.91 -4.89
C TRP A 240 14.12 10.58 -4.50
N ALA A 241 13.78 9.47 -5.17
CA ALA A 241 14.39 8.17 -4.94
C ALA A 241 15.75 8.04 -5.63
N TYR A 242 15.87 8.52 -6.87
CA TYR A 242 17.11 8.41 -7.63
C TYR A 242 18.25 9.22 -6.97
N PHE A 243 17.95 10.35 -6.34
CA PHE A 243 18.94 11.08 -5.53
C PHE A 243 19.51 10.22 -4.38
N ILE A 244 18.67 9.42 -3.72
CA ILE A 244 19.13 8.50 -2.66
C ILE A 244 20.08 7.46 -3.25
N TRP A 245 19.73 6.91 -4.42
CA TRP A 245 20.60 5.99 -5.14
C TRP A 245 21.93 6.62 -5.52
N GLU A 246 21.94 7.87 -6.00
CA GLU A 246 23.19 8.60 -6.28
C GLU A 246 24.06 8.79 -5.03
N GLN A 247 23.46 9.02 -3.86
CA GLN A 247 24.24 9.12 -2.61
C GLN A 247 24.85 7.78 -2.23
N ILE A 248 24.10 6.68 -2.36
CA ILE A 248 24.60 5.31 -2.15
C ILE A 248 25.74 5.02 -3.12
N GLN A 249 25.54 5.35 -4.39
CA GLN A 249 26.52 5.15 -5.44
C GLN A 249 27.82 5.88 -5.13
N ARG A 250 27.78 7.19 -4.86
CA ARG A 250 28.99 7.98 -4.57
C ARG A 250 29.72 7.47 -3.34
N PHE A 251 28.99 7.24 -2.24
CA PHE A 251 29.58 6.76 -0.99
C PHE A 251 30.27 5.41 -1.17
N PHE A 252 29.62 4.47 -1.86
CA PHE A 252 30.21 3.15 -2.08
C PHE A 252 31.35 3.19 -3.12
N ASP A 253 31.25 4.04 -4.14
CA ASP A 253 32.32 4.25 -5.12
C ASP A 253 33.60 4.78 -4.45
N ASP A 254 33.47 5.74 -3.54
CA ASP A 254 34.57 6.29 -2.78
C ASP A 254 35.24 5.20 -1.92
N LEU A 255 34.46 4.31 -1.30
CA LEU A 255 34.98 3.20 -0.51
C LEU A 255 35.77 2.19 -1.37
N ILE A 256 35.19 1.70 -2.48
CA ILE A 256 35.87 0.68 -3.30
C ILE A 256 37.13 1.22 -3.99
N ARG A 257 37.20 2.54 -4.26
CA ARG A 257 38.43 3.20 -4.75
C ARG A 257 39.58 3.14 -3.75
N THR A 258 39.30 3.08 -2.44
CA THR A 258 40.36 2.90 -1.43
C THR A 258 41.02 1.52 -1.49
N GLU A 259 40.40 0.56 -2.19
CA GLU A 259 40.89 -0.80 -2.41
C GLU A 259 41.34 -1.03 -3.86
N ASP A 260 41.65 0.05 -4.59
CA ASP A 260 42.10 0.04 -5.98
C ASP A 260 41.12 -0.67 -6.94
N VAL A 261 39.82 -0.62 -6.64
CA VAL A 261 38.79 -1.14 -7.55
C VAL A 261 38.45 -0.09 -8.60
N GLU A 262 38.52 -0.48 -9.88
CA GLU A 262 38.25 0.41 -11.00
C GLU A 262 36.86 0.18 -11.59
N ASN A 263 36.14 1.26 -11.91
CA ASN A 263 34.87 1.14 -12.62
C ASN A 263 35.10 0.79 -14.09
N THR A 264 34.26 -0.10 -14.61
CA THR A 264 34.19 -0.52 -16.00
C THR A 264 32.73 -0.63 -16.43
N TYR A 265 32.49 -0.92 -17.71
CA TYR A 265 31.15 -1.17 -18.23
C TYR A 265 31.18 -2.25 -19.30
N PHE A 266 30.52 -3.37 -19.02
CA PHE A 266 30.29 -4.43 -19.99
C PHE A 266 28.91 -4.30 -20.65
N PRO A 267 28.76 -4.76 -21.91
CA PRO A 267 27.49 -4.73 -22.62
C PRO A 267 26.36 -5.45 -21.87
N MET A 268 25.11 -5.03 -22.10
CA MET A 268 23.95 -5.66 -21.48
C MET A 268 23.52 -6.97 -22.16
N PHE A 269 23.96 -7.22 -23.40
CA PHE A 269 23.54 -8.37 -24.20
C PHE A 269 24.55 -9.50 -24.14
N LEU A 270 24.03 -10.72 -24.09
CA LEU A 270 24.79 -11.97 -24.08
C LEU A 270 24.18 -12.93 -25.11
N SER A 271 25.01 -13.58 -25.93
CA SER A 271 24.48 -14.58 -26.89
C SER A 271 23.99 -15.84 -26.17
N ALA A 272 22.95 -16.49 -26.69
CA ALA A 272 22.42 -17.72 -26.11
C ALA A 272 23.50 -18.80 -25.93
N LYS A 273 24.45 -18.90 -26.89
CA LYS A 273 25.58 -19.82 -26.80
C LYS A 273 26.48 -19.57 -25.59
N HIS A 274 26.73 -18.30 -25.24
CA HIS A 274 27.59 -17.96 -24.11
C HIS A 274 26.90 -18.19 -22.77
N LEU A 275 25.60 -17.90 -22.67
CA LEU A 275 24.81 -18.22 -21.48
C LEU A 275 24.79 -19.73 -21.21
N ASN A 276 24.61 -20.53 -22.24
CA ASN A 276 24.53 -21.99 -22.13
C ASN A 276 25.87 -22.68 -21.79
N LYS A 277 27.02 -21.97 -21.80
CA LYS A 277 28.26 -22.54 -21.24
C LYS A 277 28.11 -22.79 -19.74
N GLU A 278 27.26 -22.03 -19.06
CA GLU A 278 27.05 -22.05 -17.62
C GLU A 278 25.79 -22.85 -17.22
N LYS A 279 25.54 -23.99 -17.89
CA LYS A 279 24.30 -24.79 -17.71
C LYS A 279 23.93 -25.07 -16.25
N GLU A 280 24.87 -25.50 -15.42
CA GLU A 280 24.63 -25.85 -14.00
C GLU A 280 24.29 -24.63 -13.12
N HIS A 281 24.77 -23.42 -13.45
CA HIS A 281 24.43 -22.19 -12.71
C HIS A 281 23.22 -21.46 -13.32
N VAL A 282 23.02 -21.56 -14.64
CA VAL A 282 21.88 -21.01 -15.37
C VAL A 282 20.60 -21.81 -15.11
N GLU A 283 20.66 -23.08 -14.73
CA GLU A 283 19.47 -23.88 -14.38
C GLU A 283 18.58 -23.22 -13.32
N GLY A 284 19.16 -22.44 -12.39
CA GLY A 284 18.40 -21.68 -11.38
C GLY A 284 17.77 -20.37 -11.88
N PHE A 285 18.26 -19.82 -13.01
CA PHE A 285 17.83 -18.52 -13.57
C PHE A 285 17.19 -18.64 -14.95
N LYS A 286 17.17 -19.82 -15.56
CA LYS A 286 16.77 -20.03 -16.96
C LYS A 286 15.38 -19.49 -17.27
N ALA A 287 14.48 -19.57 -16.30
CA ALA A 287 13.11 -19.08 -16.40
C ALA A 287 13.00 -17.55 -16.17
N GLU A 288 14.01 -16.90 -15.60
CA GLU A 288 14.07 -15.46 -15.33
C GLU A 288 14.79 -14.65 -16.43
N VAL A 289 15.34 -15.30 -17.47
CA VAL A 289 16.10 -14.62 -18.53
C VAL A 289 15.16 -13.97 -19.54
N ALA A 290 15.32 -12.66 -19.75
CA ALA A 290 14.64 -11.94 -20.82
C ALA A 290 15.43 -12.03 -22.13
N TRP A 291 14.75 -12.28 -23.25
CA TRP A 291 15.35 -12.50 -24.56
C TRP A 291 14.93 -11.43 -25.57
N VAL A 292 15.89 -10.92 -26.32
CA VAL A 292 15.68 -10.15 -27.54
C VAL A 292 15.75 -11.10 -28.72
N THR A 293 14.64 -11.22 -29.45
CA THR A 293 14.49 -12.13 -30.60
C THR A 293 14.33 -11.40 -31.92
N LYS A 294 14.03 -10.09 -31.90
CA LYS A 294 13.76 -9.27 -33.08
C LYS A 294 14.49 -7.92 -33.04
N TYR A 295 14.78 -7.36 -34.21
CA TYR A 295 15.17 -5.96 -34.40
C TYR A 295 14.24 -5.32 -35.45
N GLY A 296 13.43 -4.34 -35.03
CA GLY A 296 12.26 -3.94 -35.81
C GLY A 296 11.33 -5.13 -36.01
N GLU A 297 10.98 -5.42 -37.27
CA GLU A 297 10.13 -6.57 -37.63
C GLU A 297 10.94 -7.83 -38.02
N SER A 298 12.27 -7.74 -38.11
CA SER A 298 13.12 -8.86 -38.54
C SER A 298 13.58 -9.72 -37.35
N ASP A 299 13.56 -11.03 -37.51
CA ASP A 299 14.08 -11.98 -36.52
C ASP A 299 15.62 -11.96 -36.47
N LEU A 300 16.16 -12.08 -35.26
CA LEU A 300 17.60 -12.29 -35.05
C LEU A 300 17.98 -13.74 -35.35
N ASN A 301 19.10 -13.93 -36.05
CA ASN A 301 19.64 -15.27 -36.33
C ASN A 301 19.96 -16.07 -35.06
N GLU A 302 20.41 -15.40 -33.99
CA GLU A 302 20.60 -15.97 -32.65
C GLU A 302 19.94 -15.03 -31.63
N PRO A 303 19.07 -15.54 -30.73
CA PRO A 303 18.47 -14.70 -29.71
C PRO A 303 19.53 -14.22 -28.71
N LEU A 304 19.38 -12.96 -28.27
CA LEU A 304 20.28 -12.32 -27.31
C LEU A 304 19.60 -12.24 -25.95
N ALA A 305 20.24 -12.75 -24.91
CA ALA A 305 19.79 -12.57 -23.53
C ALA A 305 20.13 -11.17 -23.05
N ILE A 306 19.21 -10.54 -22.33
CA ILE A 306 19.51 -9.40 -21.46
C ILE A 306 20.15 -9.96 -20.18
N ARG A 307 21.27 -9.38 -19.75
CA ARG A 307 22.03 -9.88 -18.59
C ARG A 307 21.15 -10.05 -17.34
N PRO A 308 21.02 -11.26 -16.79
CA PRO A 308 20.53 -11.46 -15.42
C PRO A 308 21.66 -11.25 -14.40
N THR A 309 22.91 -11.35 -14.85
CA THR A 309 24.18 -11.20 -14.13
C THR A 309 25.32 -11.11 -15.16
N SER A 310 26.50 -10.59 -14.81
CA SER A 310 27.57 -10.35 -15.81
C SER A 310 28.74 -11.35 -15.81
N GLU A 311 28.74 -12.40 -14.98
CA GLU A 311 29.82 -13.40 -14.93
C GLU A 311 30.19 -13.95 -16.32
N THR A 312 29.19 -14.38 -17.09
CA THR A 312 29.36 -14.93 -18.46
C THR A 312 29.81 -13.90 -19.49
N ILE A 313 29.65 -12.62 -19.20
CA ILE A 313 30.07 -11.50 -20.05
C ILE A 313 31.52 -11.10 -19.71
N MET A 314 31.85 -11.03 -18.42
CA MET A 314 33.12 -10.52 -17.91
C MET A 314 34.25 -11.56 -17.94
N TYR A 315 33.97 -12.80 -17.54
CA TYR A 315 35.02 -13.80 -17.33
C TYR A 315 35.75 -14.26 -18.60
N PRO A 316 35.13 -14.32 -19.79
CA PRO A 316 35.87 -14.49 -21.04
C PRO A 316 36.87 -13.37 -21.33
N ALA A 317 36.61 -12.14 -20.85
CA ALA A 317 37.55 -11.04 -20.97
C ALA A 317 38.66 -11.13 -19.90
N PHE A 318 38.32 -11.51 -18.67
CA PHE A 318 39.31 -11.75 -17.61
C PHE A 318 40.35 -12.79 -18.02
N ALA A 319 39.93 -13.88 -18.69
CA ALA A 319 40.84 -14.91 -19.20
C ALA A 319 41.83 -14.39 -20.25
N LYS A 320 41.53 -13.26 -20.90
CA LYS A 320 42.44 -12.57 -21.83
C LYS A 320 43.32 -11.55 -21.10
N TRP A 321 42.76 -10.82 -20.15
CA TRP A 321 43.46 -9.77 -19.41
C TRP A 321 44.46 -10.31 -18.39
N VAL A 322 44.19 -11.49 -17.82
CA VAL A 322 45.04 -12.16 -16.85
C VAL A 322 45.87 -13.21 -17.58
N GLN A 323 47.19 -13.01 -17.65
CA GLN A 323 48.14 -13.98 -18.23
C GLN A 323 49.31 -14.28 -17.26
N SER A 324 49.66 -13.35 -16.38
CA SER A 324 50.75 -13.45 -15.41
C SER A 324 50.29 -13.03 -14.01
N HIS A 325 50.98 -13.49 -12.96
CA HIS A 325 50.79 -12.99 -11.59
C HIS A 325 50.89 -11.46 -11.48
N ARG A 326 51.58 -10.80 -12.43
CA ARG A 326 51.73 -9.34 -12.51
C ARG A 326 50.45 -8.61 -12.91
N ASP A 327 49.51 -9.32 -13.53
CA ASP A 327 48.20 -8.79 -13.91
C ASP A 327 47.20 -8.87 -12.74
N LEU A 328 47.62 -9.45 -11.61
CA LEU A 328 46.80 -9.67 -10.42
C LEU A 328 47.28 -8.80 -9.24
N PRO A 329 46.36 -8.32 -8.39
CA PRO A 329 44.92 -8.55 -8.45
C PRO A 329 44.22 -7.68 -9.51
N LEU A 330 43.36 -8.29 -10.32
CA LEU A 330 42.44 -7.57 -11.19
C LEU A 330 41.18 -7.26 -10.39
N LYS A 331 40.81 -5.98 -10.24
CA LYS A 331 39.64 -5.55 -9.48
C LYS A 331 38.80 -4.57 -10.27
N VAL A 332 37.62 -5.01 -10.71
CA VAL A 332 36.71 -4.14 -11.48
C VAL A 332 35.30 -4.14 -10.91
N ASN A 333 34.60 -3.03 -11.13
CA ASN A 333 33.22 -2.80 -10.70
C ASN A 333 32.39 -2.20 -11.84
N GLN A 334 31.08 -2.47 -11.90
CA GLN A 334 30.19 -1.75 -12.79
C GLN A 334 28.88 -1.35 -12.11
N TRP A 335 28.40 -0.15 -12.44
CA TRP A 335 27.08 0.36 -12.05
C TRP A 335 26.13 0.23 -13.22
N THR A 336 25.03 -0.50 -13.03
CA THR A 336 24.21 -0.88 -14.18
C THR A 336 22.81 -1.36 -13.79
N ASN A 337 21.92 -1.54 -14.78
CA ASN A 337 20.63 -2.18 -14.58
C ASN A 337 20.68 -3.69 -14.92
N ILE A 338 19.88 -4.46 -14.21
CA ILE A 338 19.67 -5.89 -14.43
C ILE A 338 18.20 -6.15 -14.69
N VAL A 339 17.95 -7.13 -15.57
CA VAL A 339 16.62 -7.66 -15.81
C VAL A 339 16.57 -9.12 -15.37
N ARG A 340 15.68 -9.41 -14.41
CA ARG A 340 15.30 -10.77 -14.01
C ARG A 340 13.79 -10.86 -14.03
N TRP A 341 13.26 -11.70 -14.91
CA TRP A 341 11.83 -11.95 -15.07
C TRP A 341 11.29 -12.87 -13.98
N GLU A 342 11.47 -12.42 -12.75
CA GLU A 342 11.07 -13.06 -11.51
C GLU A 342 9.57 -13.44 -11.51
N PHE A 343 9.26 -14.70 -11.20
CA PHE A 343 7.88 -15.22 -11.10
C PHE A 343 7.17 -14.82 -9.81
N LYS A 344 7.93 -14.40 -8.79
CA LYS A 344 7.37 -13.98 -7.50
C LYS A 344 6.92 -12.52 -7.60
N PHE A 345 5.84 -12.16 -6.89
CA PHE A 345 5.29 -10.80 -6.97
C PHE A 345 6.36 -9.73 -6.72
N PRO A 346 6.41 -8.69 -7.57
CA PRO A 346 7.34 -7.58 -7.39
C PRO A 346 6.91 -6.70 -6.21
N THR A 347 7.88 -6.10 -5.54
CA THR A 347 7.68 -5.11 -4.49
C THR A 347 8.66 -3.98 -4.75
N PRO A 348 8.21 -2.72 -4.92
CA PRO A 348 9.08 -1.60 -5.26
C PRO A 348 10.33 -1.53 -4.39
N PHE A 349 11.48 -1.31 -5.02
CA PHE A 349 12.84 -1.39 -4.46
C PHE A 349 13.27 -2.79 -3.98
N ILE A 350 12.41 -3.50 -3.26
CA ILE A 350 12.76 -4.75 -2.58
C ILE A 350 12.99 -5.90 -3.57
N ARG A 351 12.12 -6.02 -4.57
CA ARG A 351 12.18 -7.04 -5.61
C ARG A 351 11.48 -6.52 -6.86
N THR A 352 12.24 -6.08 -7.84
CA THR A 352 11.72 -5.54 -9.10
C THR A 352 12.30 -6.35 -10.25
N ARG A 353 11.61 -6.37 -11.40
CA ARG A 353 12.09 -7.12 -12.58
C ARG A 353 13.28 -6.43 -13.23
N GLU A 354 13.21 -5.11 -13.31
CA GLU A 354 14.36 -4.26 -13.58
C GLU A 354 14.82 -3.58 -12.29
N PHE A 355 16.10 -3.68 -11.96
CA PHE A 355 16.68 -2.95 -10.82
C PHE A 355 18.06 -2.40 -11.15
N LEU A 356 18.37 -1.24 -10.56
CA LEU A 356 19.72 -0.70 -10.56
C LEU A 356 20.55 -1.42 -9.50
N TRP A 357 21.76 -1.75 -9.86
CA TRP A 357 22.72 -2.35 -8.96
C TRP A 357 24.15 -1.95 -9.26
N GLN A 358 25.00 -2.38 -8.36
CA GLN A 358 26.42 -2.47 -8.56
C GLN A 358 26.79 -3.95 -8.52
N GLU A 359 27.71 -4.37 -9.39
CA GLU A 359 28.37 -5.68 -9.33
C GLU A 359 29.89 -5.51 -9.49
N GLY A 360 30.64 -6.11 -8.57
CA GLY A 360 32.08 -6.05 -8.52
C GLY A 360 32.68 -7.43 -8.65
N HIS A 361 33.70 -7.57 -9.48
CA HIS A 361 34.34 -8.84 -9.80
C HIS A 361 35.85 -8.68 -9.70
N THR A 362 36.48 -9.59 -8.97
CA THR A 362 37.93 -9.56 -8.77
C THR A 362 38.56 -10.92 -9.01
N ALA A 363 39.83 -10.91 -9.40
CA ALA A 363 40.68 -12.09 -9.56
C ALA A 363 42.00 -11.86 -8.82
N HIS A 364 42.44 -12.84 -8.04
CA HIS A 364 43.60 -12.78 -7.16
C HIS A 364 44.54 -13.96 -7.40
N SER A 365 45.80 -13.77 -7.02
CA SER A 365 46.82 -14.81 -7.13
C SER A 365 46.66 -15.89 -6.04
N THR A 366 46.18 -15.49 -4.85
CA THR A 366 46.03 -16.37 -3.69
C THR A 366 44.60 -16.37 -3.14
N ARG A 367 44.27 -17.44 -2.39
CA ARG A 367 42.98 -17.57 -1.71
C ARG A 367 42.86 -16.53 -0.60
N GLU A 368 43.94 -16.26 0.12
CA GLU A 368 43.98 -15.35 1.26
C GLU A 368 43.63 -13.91 0.85
N GLU A 369 44.16 -13.44 -0.29
CA GLU A 369 43.81 -12.14 -0.88
C GLU A 369 42.33 -12.05 -1.25
N ALA A 370 41.80 -13.08 -1.93
CA ALA A 370 40.40 -13.15 -2.30
C ALA A 370 39.47 -13.17 -1.07
N VAL A 371 39.82 -13.92 -0.02
CA VAL A 371 39.07 -13.94 1.24
C VAL A 371 39.10 -12.58 1.92
N LYS A 372 40.27 -11.91 1.98
CA LYS A 372 40.38 -10.55 2.52
C LYS A 372 39.46 -9.59 1.78
N GLN A 373 39.48 -9.61 0.45
CA GLN A 373 38.62 -8.77 -0.39
C GLN A 373 37.13 -8.99 -0.08
N VAL A 374 36.70 -10.25 0.11
CA VAL A 374 35.30 -10.58 0.44
C VAL A 374 34.84 -9.89 1.72
N TYR A 375 35.65 -9.94 2.78
CA TYR A 375 35.32 -9.33 4.07
C TYR A 375 35.45 -7.80 4.05
N THR A 376 36.44 -7.24 3.34
CA THR A 376 36.53 -5.78 3.17
C THR A 376 35.27 -5.22 2.52
N ILE A 377 34.77 -5.86 1.45
CA ILE A 377 33.53 -5.43 0.80
C ILE A 377 32.30 -5.64 1.71
N LEU A 378 32.28 -6.70 2.51
CA LEU A 378 31.21 -6.92 3.49
C LEU A 378 31.15 -5.78 4.53
N ASP A 379 32.30 -5.29 5.00
CA ASP A 379 32.40 -4.15 5.90
C ASP A 379 31.97 -2.85 5.22
N PHE A 380 32.30 -2.65 3.95
CA PHE A 380 31.79 -1.50 3.19
C PHE A 380 30.27 -1.52 3.05
N TYR A 381 29.65 -2.69 2.81
CA TYR A 381 28.20 -2.79 2.82
C TYR A 381 27.58 -2.49 4.19
N GLU A 382 28.20 -2.94 5.29
CA GLU A 382 27.78 -2.55 6.63
C GLU A 382 27.84 -1.03 6.82
N GLN A 383 28.89 -0.36 6.32
CA GLN A 383 29.00 1.11 6.34
C GLN A 383 27.92 1.79 5.50
N VAL A 384 27.59 1.30 4.30
CA VAL A 384 26.48 1.83 3.50
C VAL A 384 25.18 1.80 4.31
N TYR A 385 24.86 0.67 4.94
CA TYR A 385 23.62 0.56 5.70
C TYR A 385 23.66 1.38 7.00
N GLY A 386 24.71 1.25 7.80
CA GLY A 386 24.82 1.87 9.12
C GLY A 386 25.12 3.36 9.05
N GLU A 387 26.19 3.74 8.35
CA GLU A 387 26.69 5.11 8.34
C GLU A 387 25.98 6.02 7.34
N LEU A 388 25.48 5.49 6.22
CA LEU A 388 24.79 6.30 5.22
C LEU A 388 23.26 6.26 5.39
N LEU A 389 22.69 5.06 5.58
CA LEU A 389 21.24 4.84 5.64
C LEU A 389 20.67 4.79 7.07
N ALA A 390 21.49 4.84 8.11
CA ALA A 390 21.09 4.68 9.51
C ALA A 390 20.30 3.37 9.77
N VAL A 391 20.54 2.31 8.99
CA VAL A 391 19.90 1.00 9.11
C VAL A 391 20.90 0.00 9.69
N PRO A 392 20.60 -0.65 10.82
CA PRO A 392 21.47 -1.68 11.36
C PRO A 392 21.35 -2.98 10.54
N VAL A 393 22.49 -3.63 10.36
CA VAL A 393 22.61 -4.92 9.68
C VAL A 393 23.42 -5.90 10.53
N ILE A 394 23.28 -7.17 10.20
CA ILE A 394 23.98 -8.28 10.82
C ILE A 394 24.86 -8.93 9.76
N LYS A 395 26.17 -8.93 9.97
CA LYS A 395 27.12 -9.65 9.11
C LYS A 395 27.05 -11.15 9.37
N GLY A 396 27.06 -11.93 8.30
CA GLY A 396 27.01 -13.39 8.39
C GLY A 396 27.51 -14.11 7.15
N ILE A 397 27.56 -15.43 7.25
CA ILE A 397 27.87 -16.37 6.17
C ILE A 397 26.60 -17.16 5.87
N LYS A 398 26.25 -17.31 4.60
CA LYS A 398 25.12 -18.15 4.17
C LYS A 398 25.44 -19.61 4.44
N THR A 399 24.40 -20.40 4.71
CA THR A 399 24.56 -21.86 4.80
C THR A 399 24.88 -22.45 3.44
N GLU A 400 25.38 -23.68 3.43
CA GLU A 400 25.65 -24.40 2.18
C GLU A 400 24.43 -24.50 1.25
N SER A 401 23.19 -24.46 1.79
CA SER A 401 21.97 -24.50 0.97
C SER A 401 21.50 -23.14 0.46
N GLU A 402 21.96 -22.03 1.07
CA GLU A 402 21.56 -20.65 0.71
C GLU A 402 22.72 -19.83 0.13
N LYS A 403 23.94 -20.38 0.06
CA LYS A 403 25.07 -19.73 -0.61
C LYS A 403 24.83 -19.65 -2.12
N PHE A 404 25.54 -18.76 -2.79
CA PHE A 404 25.58 -18.77 -4.24
C PHE A 404 26.17 -20.08 -4.76
N ALA A 405 25.46 -20.77 -5.66
CA ALA A 405 25.83 -22.11 -6.12
C ALA A 405 27.20 -22.15 -6.80
N GLY A 406 27.61 -21.07 -7.48
CA GLY A 406 28.94 -20.94 -8.08
C GLY A 406 30.05 -20.57 -7.09
N GLY A 407 29.73 -20.29 -5.82
CA GLY A 407 30.68 -19.84 -4.80
C GLY A 407 31.20 -20.95 -3.87
N ASP A 408 32.44 -20.79 -3.41
CA ASP A 408 33.01 -21.56 -2.28
C ASP A 408 32.25 -21.23 -0.99
N PHE A 409 32.14 -19.93 -0.65
CA PHE A 409 31.25 -19.46 0.41
C PHE A 409 30.67 -18.07 0.08
N THR A 410 29.57 -17.71 0.74
CA THR A 410 28.89 -16.42 0.55
C THR A 410 28.72 -15.70 1.88
N THR A 411 29.18 -14.46 1.95
CA THR A 411 28.92 -13.53 3.06
C THR A 411 27.78 -12.58 2.73
N THR A 412 27.11 -12.07 3.75
CA THR A 412 25.89 -11.26 3.61
C THR A 412 25.76 -10.26 4.75
N VAL A 413 25.14 -9.11 4.46
CA VAL A 413 24.57 -8.21 5.47
C VAL A 413 23.06 -8.40 5.49
N GLU A 414 22.50 -8.69 6.65
CA GLU A 414 21.09 -9.03 6.83
C GLU A 414 20.43 -7.99 7.74
N THR A 415 19.25 -7.53 7.36
CA THR A 415 18.42 -6.68 8.23
C THR A 415 17.08 -7.36 8.51
N ILE A 416 16.38 -6.88 9.53
CA ILE A 416 15.07 -7.41 9.93
C ILE A 416 14.08 -6.26 9.89
N ILE A 417 12.98 -6.45 9.18
CA ILE A 417 11.89 -5.47 9.11
C ILE A 417 11.09 -5.56 10.42
N PRO A 418 11.14 -4.55 11.31
CA PRO A 418 10.61 -4.70 12.68
C PRO A 418 9.10 -4.95 12.75
N GLN A 419 8.33 -4.51 11.75
CA GLN A 419 6.85 -4.58 11.76
C GLN A 419 6.33 -6.00 11.49
N ASN A 420 7.02 -6.75 10.63
CA ASN A 420 6.62 -8.09 10.24
C ASN A 420 7.61 -9.17 10.72
N GLY A 421 8.74 -8.79 11.32
CA GLY A 421 9.77 -9.69 11.83
C GLY A 421 10.53 -10.45 10.74
N ARG A 422 10.49 -9.95 9.50
CA ARG A 422 11.04 -10.65 8.34
C ARG A 422 12.46 -10.22 8.02
N GLY A 423 13.26 -11.20 7.63
CA GLY A 423 14.62 -11.03 7.16
C GLY A 423 14.67 -10.51 5.75
N LEU A 424 15.57 -9.56 5.54
CA LEU A 424 15.86 -8.96 4.25
C LEU A 424 17.38 -8.94 4.06
N GLN A 425 17.84 -9.69 3.07
CA GLN A 425 19.23 -9.65 2.64
C GLN A 425 19.52 -8.31 1.98
N GLY A 426 20.42 -7.53 2.58
CA GLY A 426 20.79 -6.20 2.13
C GLY A 426 21.77 -6.23 0.95
N ALA A 427 22.88 -6.94 1.12
CA ALA A 427 23.93 -7.09 0.10
C ALA A 427 24.67 -8.43 0.26
N THR A 428 25.50 -8.78 -0.71
CA THR A 428 26.22 -10.07 -0.74
C THR A 428 27.65 -9.92 -1.24
N SER A 429 28.56 -10.70 -0.66
CA SER A 429 29.96 -10.79 -1.10
C SER A 429 30.42 -12.24 -1.09
N HIS A 430 30.77 -12.74 -2.26
CA HIS A 430 31.02 -14.15 -2.56
C HIS A 430 32.51 -14.40 -2.72
N HIS A 431 33.01 -15.43 -2.05
CA HIS A 431 34.27 -16.08 -2.44
C HIS A 431 33.94 -17.14 -3.48
N LEU A 432 34.35 -16.92 -4.72
CA LEU A 432 34.04 -17.82 -5.83
C LEU A 432 35.00 -19.01 -5.93
N GLY A 433 36.08 -18.98 -5.15
CA GLY A 433 37.14 -19.98 -5.22
C GLY A 433 37.77 -19.96 -6.61
N GLN A 434 37.92 -21.15 -7.18
CA GLN A 434 38.43 -21.35 -8.55
C GLN A 434 37.37 -21.97 -9.48
N ASN A 435 36.09 -21.96 -9.10
CA ASN A 435 35.02 -22.60 -9.88
C ASN A 435 34.91 -21.96 -11.27
N PHE A 436 34.76 -20.64 -11.29
CA PHE A 436 34.67 -19.86 -12.52
C PHE A 436 35.99 -19.76 -13.28
N SER A 437 37.13 -19.66 -12.58
CA SER A 437 38.42 -19.52 -13.24
C SER A 437 38.83 -20.80 -13.96
N LYS A 438 38.48 -21.98 -13.43
CA LYS A 438 38.59 -23.25 -14.14
C LYS A 438 37.66 -23.32 -15.34
N MET A 439 36.41 -22.89 -15.17
CA MET A 439 35.38 -22.96 -16.20
C MET A 439 35.65 -22.03 -17.39
N PHE A 440 36.12 -20.81 -17.14
CA PHE A 440 36.41 -19.78 -18.15
C PHE A 440 37.90 -19.71 -18.51
N GLU A 441 38.70 -20.64 -18.00
CA GLU A 441 40.14 -20.71 -18.23
C GLU A 441 40.91 -19.44 -17.83
N ILE A 442 40.49 -18.77 -16.74
CA ILE A 442 41.21 -17.63 -16.15
C ILE A 442 42.42 -18.17 -15.38
N ASN A 443 43.52 -18.33 -16.09
CA ASN A 443 44.77 -18.86 -15.56
C ASN A 443 45.90 -17.84 -15.74
N PHE A 444 46.96 -17.96 -14.92
CA PHE A 444 48.12 -17.10 -14.96
C PHE A 444 49.40 -17.89 -14.71
N GLU A 445 50.53 -17.33 -15.16
CA GLU A 445 51.86 -17.81 -14.79
C GLU A 445 52.27 -17.26 -13.41
N ASP A 446 52.45 -18.16 -12.43
CA ASP A 446 52.90 -17.81 -11.08
C ASP A 446 54.41 -17.46 -11.02
N ASP A 447 54.90 -17.06 -9.83
CA ASP A 447 56.32 -16.70 -9.64
C ASP A 447 57.29 -17.85 -9.94
N LYS A 448 56.81 -19.10 -9.95
CA LYS A 448 57.57 -20.32 -10.26
C LYS A 448 57.40 -20.73 -11.72
N LYS A 449 56.79 -19.89 -12.55
CA LYS A 449 56.45 -20.15 -13.95
C LYS A 449 55.52 -21.33 -14.17
N GLN A 450 54.67 -21.62 -13.18
CA GLN A 450 53.65 -22.65 -13.27
C GLN A 450 52.28 -22.04 -13.58
N LYS A 451 51.48 -22.78 -14.34
CA LYS A 451 50.12 -22.37 -14.68
C LYS A 451 49.21 -22.58 -13.47
N ALA A 452 48.64 -21.50 -12.94
CA ALA A 452 47.70 -21.52 -11.82
C ALA A 452 46.36 -20.88 -12.22
N PHE A 453 45.27 -21.26 -11.54
CA PHE A 453 43.95 -20.65 -11.74
C PHE A 453 43.73 -19.52 -10.74
N ALA A 454 43.17 -18.41 -11.22
CA ALA A 454 42.90 -17.25 -10.36
C ALA A 454 41.84 -17.54 -9.29
N TRP A 455 42.00 -16.95 -8.11
CA TRP A 455 40.99 -16.98 -7.04
C TRP A 455 40.05 -15.78 -7.22
N GLN A 456 38.75 -16.03 -7.35
CA GLN A 456 37.82 -14.97 -7.71
C GLN A 456 36.87 -14.57 -6.57
N THR A 457 36.39 -13.34 -6.63
CA THR A 457 35.28 -12.85 -5.79
C THR A 457 34.24 -12.17 -6.68
N SER A 458 32.97 -12.21 -6.27
CA SER A 458 31.94 -11.30 -6.79
C SER A 458 31.10 -10.71 -5.65
N TRP A 459 30.58 -9.51 -5.82
CA TRP A 459 29.80 -8.83 -4.77
C TRP A 459 28.82 -7.84 -5.38
N GLY A 460 27.64 -7.70 -4.76
CA GLY A 460 26.62 -6.79 -5.27
C GLY A 460 25.68 -6.20 -4.23
N LEU A 461 25.22 -4.98 -4.53
CA LEU A 461 24.25 -4.17 -3.79
C LEU A 461 23.24 -3.58 -4.78
N THR A 462 21.97 -3.54 -4.38
CA THR A 462 20.88 -3.03 -5.24
C THR A 462 20.09 -1.90 -4.59
N THR A 463 19.16 -1.31 -5.34
CA THR A 463 18.17 -0.35 -4.84
C THR A 463 17.26 -0.90 -3.73
N ARG A 464 17.31 -2.20 -3.40
CA ARG A 464 16.69 -2.80 -2.20
C ARG A 464 17.09 -2.09 -0.91
N SER A 465 18.31 -1.56 -0.85
CA SER A 465 18.79 -0.73 0.26
C SER A 465 17.88 0.46 0.56
N ILE A 466 17.31 1.09 -0.47
CA ILE A 466 16.34 2.19 -0.33
C ILE A 466 15.05 1.69 0.31
N GLY A 467 14.52 0.56 -0.18
CA GLY A 467 13.32 -0.06 0.40
C GLY A 467 13.51 -0.45 1.87
N ALA A 468 14.67 -1.02 2.23
CA ALA A 468 15.00 -1.35 3.60
C ALA A 468 15.00 -0.10 4.51
N MET A 469 15.61 0.99 4.06
CA MET A 469 15.64 2.28 4.76
C MET A 469 14.24 2.85 4.99
N ILE A 470 13.38 2.81 3.97
CA ILE A 470 11.98 3.28 4.06
C ILE A 470 11.21 2.47 5.11
N MET A 471 11.31 1.14 5.05
CA MET A 471 10.61 0.25 5.97
C MET A 471 11.05 0.45 7.43
N PHE A 472 12.35 0.70 7.66
CA PHE A 472 12.88 0.95 9.00
C PHE A 472 12.36 2.28 9.56
N HIS A 473 12.61 3.38 8.86
CA HIS A 473 12.47 4.73 9.44
C HIS A 473 11.09 5.36 9.27
N GLY A 474 10.34 4.99 8.22
CA GLY A 474 9.05 5.62 7.94
C GLY A 474 8.05 5.47 9.09
N ASP A 475 7.07 6.38 9.16
CA ASP A 475 6.02 6.39 10.18
C ASP A 475 4.64 6.71 9.58
N ASP A 476 3.63 6.90 10.44
CA ASP A 476 2.25 7.19 10.03
C ASP A 476 2.09 8.55 9.30
N LYS A 477 3.08 9.44 9.36
CA LYS A 477 3.08 10.69 8.60
C LYS A 477 3.73 10.56 7.21
N GLY A 478 4.50 9.50 7.00
CA GLY A 478 5.13 9.20 5.72
C GLY A 478 6.60 8.84 5.83
N LEU A 479 7.39 9.31 4.87
CA LEU A 479 8.82 9.05 4.80
C LEU A 479 9.57 9.76 5.93
N VAL A 480 10.66 9.15 6.41
CA VAL A 480 11.61 9.74 7.35
C VAL A 480 13.01 9.46 6.80
N LEU A 481 13.70 10.48 6.28
CA LEU A 481 14.99 10.29 5.64
C LEU A 481 16.15 10.56 6.61
N PRO A 482 17.17 9.68 6.66
CA PRO A 482 18.47 10.02 7.22
C PRO A 482 19.03 11.30 6.55
N PRO A 483 19.56 12.27 7.33
CA PRO A 483 20.08 13.52 6.78
C PRO A 483 21.14 13.40 5.69
N ARG A 484 21.94 12.33 5.72
CA ARG A 484 23.02 12.11 4.75
C ARG A 484 22.49 11.82 3.34
N ILE A 485 21.34 11.18 3.22
CA ILE A 485 20.72 10.81 1.92
C ILE A 485 19.51 11.65 1.52
N ALA A 486 19.06 12.58 2.37
CA ALA A 486 17.94 13.46 2.05
C ALA A 486 18.30 14.49 0.96
N LYS A 487 17.52 14.58 -0.13
CA LYS A 487 17.72 15.56 -1.21
C LYS A 487 17.75 16.99 -0.69
N TYR A 488 16.80 17.33 0.17
CA TYR A 488 16.84 18.51 1.01
C TYR A 488 16.92 18.07 2.46
N GLN A 489 17.93 18.56 3.16
CA GLN A 489 18.09 18.36 4.60
C GLN A 489 17.20 19.33 5.38
N ILE A 490 17.05 20.54 4.83
CA ILE A 490 16.30 21.63 5.44
C ILE A 490 15.32 22.20 4.41
N VAL A 491 14.06 22.38 4.82
CA VAL A 491 13.10 23.21 4.09
C VAL A 491 12.75 24.46 4.89
N ILE A 492 12.78 25.62 4.25
CA ILE A 492 12.41 26.91 4.84
C ILE A 492 10.99 27.25 4.37
N ILE A 493 10.12 27.58 5.32
CA ILE A 493 8.71 27.88 5.05
C ILE A 493 8.35 29.24 5.66
N PRO A 494 8.17 30.29 4.83
CA PRO A 494 7.64 31.57 5.29
C PRO A 494 6.17 31.41 5.69
N ILE A 495 5.80 31.95 6.85
CA ILE A 495 4.43 32.02 7.33
C ILE A 495 3.92 33.44 7.06
N ILE A 496 3.28 33.60 5.91
CA ILE A 496 2.74 34.89 5.45
C ILE A 496 1.64 35.35 6.42
N HIS A 497 1.73 36.61 6.86
CA HIS A 497 0.78 37.24 7.74
C HIS A 497 0.59 38.71 7.33
N LYS A 498 -0.59 39.28 7.57
CA LYS A 498 -0.92 40.66 7.17
C LYS A 498 -0.02 41.74 7.80
N ASP A 499 0.61 41.42 8.92
CA ASP A 499 1.41 42.34 9.73
C ASP A 499 2.89 42.38 9.32
N LEU A 500 3.29 41.66 8.28
CA LEU A 500 4.66 41.59 7.80
C LEU A 500 4.68 41.67 6.28
N ASP A 501 5.54 42.56 5.76
CA ASP A 501 5.75 42.67 4.32
C ASP A 501 6.32 41.36 3.77
N GLU A 502 5.63 40.80 2.76
CA GLU A 502 5.98 39.51 2.18
C GLU A 502 7.36 39.52 1.50
N THR A 503 7.72 40.65 0.89
CA THR A 503 9.04 40.82 0.26
C THR A 503 10.14 40.74 1.30
N GLN A 504 9.99 41.48 2.41
CA GLN A 504 10.96 41.44 3.52
C GLN A 504 11.10 40.05 4.13
N LEU A 505 9.97 39.34 4.31
CA LEU A 505 9.98 37.96 4.83
C LEU A 505 10.73 37.01 3.87
N ASN A 506 10.44 37.08 2.58
CA ASN A 506 11.08 36.25 1.56
C ASN A 506 12.57 36.57 1.43
N ASP A 507 12.96 37.84 1.45
CA ASP A 507 14.37 38.27 1.45
C ASP A 507 15.12 37.70 2.66
N ARG A 508 14.50 37.72 3.84
CA ARG A 508 15.09 37.11 5.04
C ARG A 508 15.24 35.60 4.91
N CYS A 509 14.23 34.91 4.37
CA CYS A 509 14.28 33.47 4.13
C CYS A 509 15.40 33.12 3.14
N GLU A 510 15.59 33.92 2.09
CA GLU A 510 16.67 33.74 1.12
C GLU A 510 18.05 34.01 1.73
N GLN A 511 18.19 35.03 2.60
CA GLN A 511 19.42 35.24 3.37
C GLN A 511 19.79 34.02 4.22
N ILE A 512 18.82 33.46 4.95
CA ILE A 512 19.00 32.23 5.75
C ILE A 512 19.40 31.07 4.84
N ARG A 513 18.72 30.90 3.70
CA ARG A 513 19.06 29.87 2.72
C ARG A 513 20.52 30.00 2.26
N GLN A 514 20.99 31.21 1.95
CA GLN A 514 22.37 31.45 1.51
C GLN A 514 23.39 31.15 2.62
N ILE A 515 23.10 31.48 3.88
CA ILE A 515 23.95 31.13 5.03
C ILE A 515 24.11 29.60 5.11
N LEU A 516 23.02 28.85 4.98
CA LEU A 516 23.04 27.39 5.09
C LEU A 516 23.71 26.72 3.88
N ILE A 517 23.50 27.24 2.66
CA ILE A 517 24.19 26.74 1.46
C ILE A 517 25.70 26.95 1.58
N LYS A 518 26.17 28.07 2.14
CA LYS A 518 27.61 28.29 2.42
C LYS A 518 28.19 27.25 3.38
N GLN A 519 27.37 26.66 4.23
CA GLN A 519 27.73 25.54 5.11
C GLN A 519 27.63 24.18 4.41
N LYS A 520 27.42 24.14 3.09
CA LYS A 520 27.22 22.94 2.27
C LYS A 520 25.98 22.11 2.62
N LEU A 521 24.99 22.73 3.27
CA LEU A 521 23.70 22.10 3.56
C LEU A 521 22.78 22.17 2.33
N ARG A 522 21.99 21.10 2.12
CA ARG A 522 21.01 21.04 1.03
C ARG A 522 19.68 21.64 1.49
N VAL A 523 19.40 22.86 1.03
CA VAL A 523 18.28 23.67 1.52
C VAL A 523 17.32 24.05 0.39
N HIS A 524 16.02 23.94 0.68
CA HIS A 524 14.94 24.40 -0.20
C HIS A 524 14.10 25.47 0.48
N LEU A 525 13.75 26.53 -0.25
CA LEU A 525 12.79 27.55 0.18
C LEU A 525 11.46 27.30 -0.53
N ASP A 526 10.40 27.06 0.24
CA ASP A 526 9.05 26.89 -0.30
C ASP A 526 8.22 28.18 -0.13
N SER A 527 8.49 29.14 -1.01
CA SER A 527 7.83 30.46 -1.05
C SER A 527 6.55 30.50 -1.89
N ARG A 528 5.98 29.34 -2.28
CA ARG A 528 4.74 29.28 -3.06
C ARG A 528 3.57 29.90 -2.29
N ASP A 529 2.93 30.91 -2.83
CA ASP A 529 1.82 31.66 -2.21
C ASP A 529 0.47 30.92 -2.28
N ASN A 530 0.31 30.07 -3.29
CA ASN A 530 -0.91 29.32 -3.57
C ASN A 530 -1.20 28.15 -2.62
N TYR A 531 -0.37 27.93 -1.59
CA TYR A 531 -0.55 26.86 -0.59
C TYR A 531 -0.43 27.40 0.83
N SER A 532 -1.35 26.98 1.71
CA SER A 532 -1.28 27.32 3.13
C SER A 532 -0.02 26.73 3.81
N PRO A 533 0.51 27.35 4.87
CA PRO A 533 1.65 26.80 5.60
C PRO A 533 1.41 25.37 6.09
N GLY A 534 0.19 25.05 6.54
CA GLY A 534 -0.19 23.70 6.99
C GLY A 534 -0.09 22.65 5.87
N TRP A 535 -0.51 23.00 4.65
CA TRP A 535 -0.33 22.15 3.47
C TRP A 535 1.16 21.87 3.20
N LYS A 536 2.00 22.91 3.24
CA LYS A 536 3.44 22.78 3.03
C LYS A 536 4.09 21.92 4.13
N PHE A 537 3.68 22.09 5.39
CA PHE A 537 4.16 21.29 6.51
C PHE A 537 3.92 19.80 6.26
N ASN A 538 2.70 19.44 5.88
CA ASN A 538 2.33 18.05 5.58
C ASN A 538 3.10 17.51 4.38
N LYS A 539 3.20 18.27 3.29
CA LYS A 539 3.94 17.87 2.08
C LYS A 539 5.39 17.52 2.38
N TRP A 540 6.10 18.38 3.13
CA TRP A 540 7.51 18.15 3.44
C TRP A 540 7.73 17.12 4.55
N GLU A 541 6.78 16.97 5.49
CA GLU A 541 6.78 15.86 6.44
C GLU A 541 6.62 14.51 5.73
N GLN A 542 5.67 14.42 4.79
CA GLN A 542 5.44 13.22 3.98
C GLN A 542 6.66 12.85 3.12
N LYS A 543 7.34 13.85 2.54
CA LYS A 543 8.57 13.66 1.76
C LYS A 543 9.80 13.38 2.63
N GLY A 544 9.66 13.42 3.97
CA GLY A 544 10.69 13.03 4.92
C GLY A 544 11.87 13.99 5.04
N VAL A 545 11.67 15.28 4.78
CA VAL A 545 12.74 16.30 4.96
C VAL A 545 13.13 16.35 6.44
N PRO A 546 14.41 16.17 6.81
CA PRO A 546 14.84 16.06 8.20
C PRO A 546 14.49 17.26 9.09
N ILE A 547 14.64 18.48 8.58
CA ILE A 547 14.39 19.72 9.32
C ILE A 547 13.49 20.64 8.51
N ARG A 548 12.46 21.19 9.16
CA ARG A 548 11.70 22.33 8.67
C ARG A 548 12.04 23.57 9.50
N LEU A 549 12.34 24.68 8.84
CA LEU A 549 12.47 25.99 9.44
C LEU A 549 11.20 26.80 9.16
N GLU A 550 10.54 27.25 10.21
CA GLU A 550 9.33 28.08 10.17
C GLU A 550 9.72 29.52 10.52
N ILE A 551 9.33 30.47 9.68
CA ILE A 551 9.62 31.90 9.89
C ILE A 551 8.31 32.67 9.76
N GLY A 552 7.73 33.04 10.91
CA GLY A 552 6.57 33.92 10.99
C GLY A 552 6.92 35.31 11.53
N PRO A 553 5.91 36.15 11.80
CA PRO A 553 6.11 37.51 12.30
C PRO A 553 6.89 37.60 13.61
N GLY A 554 6.72 36.62 14.51
CA GLY A 554 7.46 36.56 15.78
C GLY A 554 8.93 36.26 15.57
N GLU A 555 9.23 35.18 14.85
CA GLU A 555 10.59 34.78 14.48
C GLU A 555 11.32 35.89 13.70
N PHE A 556 10.63 36.54 12.76
CA PHE A 556 11.18 37.65 11.98
C PHE A 556 11.56 38.84 12.88
N LYS A 557 10.70 39.23 13.82
CA LYS A 557 10.97 40.35 14.75
C LYS A 557 12.10 40.03 15.72
N ASN A 558 12.20 38.78 16.16
CA ASN A 558 13.18 38.35 17.17
C ASN A 558 14.53 37.92 16.57
N ASN A 559 14.70 37.97 15.25
CA ASN A 559 15.90 37.48 14.55
C ASN A 559 16.19 35.99 14.82
N GLU A 560 15.12 35.20 14.85
CA GLU A 560 15.13 33.77 15.19
C GLU A 560 14.47 32.94 14.07
N VAL A 561 14.62 31.62 14.14
CA VAL A 561 13.85 30.67 13.34
C VAL A 561 13.32 29.57 14.25
N ARG A 562 12.11 29.06 13.95
CA ARG A 562 11.60 27.86 14.61
C ARG A 562 12.06 26.63 13.84
N VAL A 563 12.75 25.74 14.52
CA VAL A 563 13.22 24.45 14.00
C VAL A 563 12.21 23.37 14.36
N VAL A 564 11.80 22.56 13.39
CA VAL A 564 11.00 21.34 13.59
C VAL A 564 11.73 20.15 13.01
N GLN A 565 12.03 19.15 13.84
CA GLN A 565 12.69 17.91 13.42
C GLN A 565 11.68 16.87 12.96
N ARG A 566 11.92 16.20 11.83
CA ARG A 566 11.01 15.18 11.28
C ARG A 566 11.02 13.86 12.04
N PHE A 567 12.17 13.46 12.56
CA PHE A 567 12.39 12.16 13.21
C PHE A 567 11.61 12.00 14.52
N ASP A 568 11.60 13.02 15.38
CA ASP A 568 10.99 12.98 16.71
C ASP A 568 9.99 14.11 16.98
N ASN A 569 9.73 14.96 15.97
CA ASN A 569 8.81 16.09 16.03
C ASN A 569 9.19 17.15 17.10
N LYS A 570 10.46 17.19 17.55
CA LYS A 570 10.94 18.25 18.45
C LYS A 570 10.86 19.62 17.79
N LYS A 571 10.44 20.61 18.58
CA LYS A 571 10.30 22.01 18.17
C LYS A 571 11.02 22.92 19.16
N TYR A 572 11.84 23.82 18.64
CA TYR A 572 12.56 24.82 19.44
C TYR A 572 12.95 26.00 18.54
N GLN A 573 13.33 27.12 19.14
CA GLN A 573 13.79 28.32 18.44
C GLN A 573 15.32 28.37 18.50
N ILE A 574 15.93 28.86 17.43
CA ILE A 574 17.36 29.19 17.38
C ILE A 574 17.54 30.58 16.78
N LYS A 575 18.56 31.31 17.24
CA LYS A 575 18.90 32.60 16.63
C LYS A 575 19.51 32.40 15.25
N ILE A 576 19.32 33.37 14.36
CA ILE A 576 19.89 33.32 13.00
C ILE A 576 21.42 33.23 13.04
N ASP A 577 22.06 33.87 14.03
CA ASP A 577 23.53 33.83 14.19
C ASP A 577 24.04 32.44 14.65
N GLU A 578 23.16 31.59 15.14
CA GLU A 578 23.46 30.23 15.61
C GLU A 578 23.06 29.16 14.60
N LEU A 579 22.75 29.52 13.34
CA LEU A 579 22.36 28.56 12.29
C LEU A 579 23.44 27.51 11.98
N ASN A 580 24.71 27.80 12.30
CA ASN A 580 25.82 26.86 12.18
C ASN A 580 25.61 25.57 13.00
N GLN A 581 24.86 25.63 14.10
CA GLN A 581 24.57 24.45 14.93
C GLN A 581 23.68 23.41 14.21
N LEU A 582 23.02 23.77 13.10
CA LEU A 582 22.17 22.86 12.33
C LEU A 582 22.94 21.67 11.72
N ASN A 583 24.24 21.82 11.43
CA ASN A 583 25.08 20.69 11.02
C ASN A 583 25.13 19.61 12.10
N GLN A 584 25.48 20.03 13.33
CA GLN A 584 25.55 19.12 14.48
C GLN A 584 24.17 18.52 14.81
N ILE A 585 23.10 19.29 14.63
CA ILE A 585 21.73 18.78 14.80
C ILE A 585 21.42 17.69 13.78
N LEU A 586 21.78 17.85 12.50
CA LEU A 586 21.57 16.83 11.47
C LEU A 586 22.38 15.57 11.78
N ASP A 587 23.63 15.70 12.26
CA ASP A 587 24.41 14.55 12.71
C ASP A 587 23.78 13.84 13.91
N ASN A 588 23.28 14.61 14.89
CA ASN A 588 22.57 14.06 16.04
C ASN A 588 21.28 13.35 15.62
N ILE A 589 20.52 13.89 14.66
CA ILE A 589 19.34 13.21 14.09
C ILE A 589 19.75 11.86 13.50
N HIS A 590 20.79 11.84 12.67
CA HIS A 590 21.28 10.59 12.05
C HIS A 590 21.70 9.55 13.10
N ASN A 591 22.50 9.96 14.09
CA ASN A 591 22.96 9.08 15.16
C ASN A 591 21.79 8.54 15.99
N ASN A 592 20.83 9.39 16.34
CA ASN A 592 19.63 8.99 17.09
C ASN A 592 18.74 8.03 16.27
N MET A 593 18.63 8.23 14.96
CA MET A 593 17.94 7.30 14.06
C MET A 593 18.59 5.92 14.08
N LEU A 594 19.92 5.86 13.93
CA LEU A 594 20.67 4.61 13.93
C LEU A 594 20.58 3.91 15.30
N GLU A 595 20.73 4.63 16.41
CA GLU A 595 20.65 4.05 17.75
C GLU A 595 19.24 3.52 18.05
N LYS A 596 18.18 4.27 17.69
CA LYS A 596 16.81 3.77 17.79
C LYS A 596 16.63 2.49 16.97
N ALA A 597 17.13 2.50 15.73
CA ALA A 597 17.02 1.35 14.84
C ALA A 597 17.77 0.12 15.37
N LYS A 598 18.98 0.30 15.94
CA LYS A 598 19.75 -0.78 16.60
C LYS A 598 19.00 -1.36 17.79
N ILE A 599 18.37 -0.53 18.62
CA ILE A 599 17.56 -0.98 19.75
C ILE A 599 16.39 -1.84 19.26
N GLU A 600 15.66 -1.39 18.23
CA GLU A 600 14.55 -2.15 17.63
C GLU A 600 15.01 -3.49 17.06
N LEU A 601 16.15 -3.51 16.33
CA LEU A 601 16.73 -4.74 15.79
C LEU A 601 17.09 -5.73 16.92
N ASN A 602 17.81 -5.26 17.95
CA ASN A 602 18.25 -6.09 19.07
C ASN A 602 17.08 -6.66 19.89
N GLN A 603 15.99 -5.89 20.02
CA GLN A 603 14.78 -6.37 20.69
C GLN A 603 14.11 -7.54 19.95
N ARG A 604 14.24 -7.59 18.62
CA ARG A 604 13.70 -8.66 17.77
C ARG A 604 14.56 -9.92 17.74
N ILE A 605 15.83 -9.85 18.12
CA ILE A 605 16.72 -11.01 18.19
C ILE A 605 16.49 -11.71 19.53
N LYS A 606 16.09 -12.98 19.50
CA LYS A 606 15.80 -13.81 20.68
C LYS A 606 16.54 -15.13 20.60
N GLN A 607 17.06 -15.60 21.72
CA GLN A 607 17.67 -16.92 21.79
C GLN A 607 16.60 -17.99 22.03
N ALA A 608 16.77 -19.15 21.41
CA ALA A 608 15.99 -20.35 21.72
C ALA A 608 16.91 -21.58 21.77
N ASP A 609 16.86 -22.31 22.87
CA ASP A 609 17.71 -23.49 23.11
C ASP A 609 16.98 -24.81 22.81
N ASN A 610 15.66 -24.77 22.61
CA ASN A 610 14.83 -25.92 22.24
C ASN A 610 13.71 -25.55 21.25
N TRP A 611 13.08 -26.57 20.67
CA TRP A 611 12.04 -26.40 19.63
C TRP A 611 10.79 -25.64 20.12
N LYS A 612 10.41 -25.80 21.39
CA LYS A 612 9.23 -25.13 21.96
C LYS A 612 9.46 -23.63 22.06
N GLU A 613 10.61 -23.23 22.59
CA GLU A 613 11.04 -21.83 22.61
C GLU A 613 11.17 -21.27 21.19
N PHE A 614 11.77 -22.04 20.29
CA PHE A 614 11.95 -21.66 18.89
C PHE A 614 10.60 -21.29 18.24
N MET A 615 9.59 -22.16 18.32
CA MET A 615 8.27 -21.90 17.76
C MET A 615 7.56 -20.73 18.47
N SER A 616 7.71 -20.61 19.78
CA SER A 616 7.15 -19.48 20.54
C SER A 616 7.70 -18.13 20.07
N GLN A 617 9.02 -18.04 19.88
CA GLN A 617 9.67 -16.82 19.39
C GLN A 617 9.32 -16.53 17.93
N LEU A 618 9.22 -17.57 17.09
CA LEU A 618 8.85 -17.43 15.68
C LEU A 618 7.43 -16.84 15.54
N ASN A 619 6.47 -17.33 16.33
CA ASN A 619 5.09 -16.83 16.37
C ASN A 619 5.01 -15.38 16.85
N GLN A 620 5.94 -14.95 17.70
CA GLN A 620 6.06 -13.55 18.14
C GLN A 620 6.77 -12.65 17.11
N ARG A 621 7.07 -13.17 15.90
CA ARG A 621 7.78 -12.47 14.83
C ARG A 621 9.18 -12.02 15.25
N ASN A 622 9.82 -12.80 16.12
CA ASN A 622 11.20 -12.59 16.51
C ASN A 622 12.13 -13.37 15.57
N THR A 623 13.34 -12.87 15.44
CA THR A 623 14.44 -13.56 14.77
C THR A 623 15.18 -14.40 15.80
N ILE A 624 15.44 -15.66 15.47
CA ILE A 624 15.82 -16.65 16.48
C ILE A 624 17.30 -16.99 16.35
N LEU A 625 18.06 -16.77 17.42
CA LEU A 625 19.40 -17.30 17.61
C LEU A 625 19.30 -18.69 18.25
N THR A 626 19.82 -19.72 17.59
CA THR A 626 19.76 -21.09 18.09
C THR A 626 21.03 -21.88 17.80
N LYS A 627 21.23 -22.97 18.53
CA LYS A 627 22.33 -23.93 18.31
C LYS A 627 21.95 -24.83 17.13
N TRP A 628 22.76 -24.85 16.09
CA TRP A 628 22.50 -25.63 14.87
C TRP A 628 23.75 -26.40 14.42
N CYS A 629 23.55 -27.57 13.82
CA CYS A 629 24.64 -28.48 13.43
C CYS A 629 25.21 -28.23 12.02
N GLU A 630 24.75 -27.19 11.32
CA GLU A 630 25.20 -26.76 9.97
C GLU A 630 25.02 -27.77 8.82
N ARG A 631 24.50 -28.97 9.07
CA ARG A 631 24.23 -29.99 8.03
C ARG A 631 23.05 -29.60 7.14
N GLN A 632 23.21 -29.73 5.81
CA GLN A 632 22.16 -29.40 4.83
C GLN A 632 20.87 -30.18 5.07
N GLU A 633 20.93 -31.46 5.46
CA GLU A 633 19.75 -32.26 5.77
C GLU A 633 18.99 -31.69 6.97
N CYS A 634 19.69 -31.17 7.98
CA CYS A 634 19.07 -30.55 9.14
C CYS A 634 18.28 -29.30 8.76
N GLU A 635 18.83 -28.45 7.87
CA GLU A 635 18.12 -27.29 7.33
C GLU A 635 16.91 -27.70 6.47
N LYS A 636 17.12 -28.58 5.49
CA LYS A 636 16.08 -28.98 4.51
C LYS A 636 14.96 -29.80 5.17
N GLN A 637 15.29 -30.81 5.96
CA GLN A 637 14.32 -31.79 6.49
C GLN A 637 13.79 -31.44 7.88
N ASN A 638 14.63 -30.97 8.79
CA ASN A 638 14.23 -30.76 10.20
C ASN A 638 13.78 -29.33 10.50
N LEU A 639 14.29 -28.32 9.80
CA LEU A 639 13.93 -26.92 10.02
C LEU A 639 12.87 -26.45 9.01
N LYS A 640 13.23 -26.39 7.72
CA LYS A 640 12.36 -25.86 6.65
C LYS A 640 11.08 -26.68 6.51
N LYS A 641 11.18 -28.00 6.30
CA LYS A 641 10.00 -28.87 6.18
C LYS A 641 9.15 -28.92 7.46
N ARG A 642 9.74 -28.94 8.65
CA ARG A 642 8.98 -29.05 9.91
C ARG A 642 8.22 -27.77 10.26
N ILE A 643 8.80 -26.61 9.98
CA ILE A 643 8.12 -25.32 10.21
C ILE A 643 7.02 -25.11 9.16
N LEU A 644 7.29 -25.44 7.89
CA LEU A 644 6.28 -25.42 6.83
C LEU A 644 5.09 -26.36 7.11
N LYS A 645 5.31 -27.46 7.85
CA LYS A 645 4.24 -28.37 8.31
C LYS A 645 3.46 -27.88 9.54
N LEU A 646 4.03 -26.99 10.35
CA LEU A 646 3.45 -26.55 11.63
C LEU A 646 2.83 -25.14 11.53
N MET A 647 3.06 -24.43 10.45
CA MET A 647 2.59 -23.06 10.23
C MET A 647 1.88 -22.99 8.87
N ASP A 648 0.55 -23.16 8.87
CA ASP A 648 -0.32 -22.95 7.71
C ASP A 648 -0.28 -21.51 7.17
N LYS A 649 0.37 -20.61 7.90
CA LYS A 649 0.64 -19.23 7.50
C LYS A 649 2.11 -18.91 7.78
N PHE A 650 2.84 -18.56 6.72
CA PHE A 650 4.19 -17.94 6.67
C PHE A 650 5.42 -18.80 6.32
N ASN A 651 5.96 -18.47 5.13
CA ASN A 651 7.37 -18.23 4.77
C ASN A 651 8.34 -19.38 4.40
N GLN A 652 9.20 -19.05 3.42
CA GLN A 652 10.53 -19.65 3.27
C GLN A 652 11.40 -19.20 4.48
N LEU A 653 12.08 -20.13 5.15
CA LEU A 653 13.07 -19.78 6.17
C LEU A 653 14.43 -19.56 5.54
N VAL A 654 15.19 -18.57 6.03
CA VAL A 654 16.62 -18.46 5.76
C VAL A 654 17.35 -18.76 7.05
N VAL A 655 18.21 -19.77 7.02
CA VAL A 655 19.16 -20.04 8.09
C VAL A 655 20.43 -19.28 7.73
N LEU A 656 21.04 -18.62 8.71
CA LEU A 656 22.28 -17.87 8.55
C LEU A 656 23.27 -18.36 9.58
N ARG A 657 24.54 -18.46 9.17
CA ARG A 657 25.65 -18.56 10.11
C ARG A 657 26.08 -17.16 10.50
N LEU A 658 26.01 -16.81 11.78
CA LEU A 658 26.49 -15.52 12.25
C LEU A 658 28.01 -15.46 12.23
N TYR A 659 28.57 -14.33 11.82
CA TYR A 659 29.95 -13.99 12.12
C TYR A 659 29.97 -13.21 13.43
N VAL A 660 30.33 -13.87 14.54
CA VAL A 660 30.62 -13.16 15.80
C VAL A 660 32.08 -12.69 15.71
N CYS A 661 32.32 -11.56 15.04
CA CYS A 661 33.61 -10.88 15.18
C CYS A 661 33.70 -10.27 16.58
N HIS A 662 34.78 -10.58 17.27
CA HIS A 662 35.06 -10.12 18.62
C HIS A 662 35.22 -8.59 18.63
N GLN A 663 34.31 -7.83 19.26
CA GLN A 663 34.67 -6.69 20.12
C GLN A 663 33.47 -6.13 20.93
N SER A 664 33.57 -6.31 22.25
CA SER A 664 32.94 -5.54 23.34
C SER A 664 31.41 -5.58 23.50
N LYS A 665 30.94 -6.57 24.30
CA LYS A 665 29.92 -6.46 25.39
C LYS A 665 29.00 -7.69 25.59
N ILE A 666 29.26 -8.82 24.93
CA ILE A 666 28.74 -10.11 25.43
C ILE A 666 29.82 -10.72 26.33
N LYS A 667 29.85 -10.26 27.59
CA LYS A 667 30.66 -10.90 28.63
C LYS A 667 29.96 -12.20 29.07
N GLN A 668 30.72 -13.29 28.95
CA GLN A 668 30.68 -14.55 29.69
C GLN A 668 30.13 -15.81 29.01
N LYS A 669 31.03 -16.81 29.06
CA LYS A 669 30.95 -18.27 28.88
C LYS A 669 31.00 -18.83 27.45
N LYS A 670 32.07 -19.60 27.23
CA LYS A 670 32.31 -20.55 26.13
C LYS A 670 31.14 -21.53 26.03
N GLU A 671 30.14 -21.23 25.22
CA GLU A 671 29.29 -22.21 24.55
C GLU A 671 28.94 -21.67 23.15
N ASN A 672 29.16 -22.47 22.11
CA ASN A 672 29.05 -22.07 20.70
C ASN A 672 27.58 -21.75 20.32
N TYR A 673 27.25 -20.47 20.09
CA TYR A 673 25.99 -20.02 19.49
C TYR A 673 26.25 -19.57 18.05
N VAL A 674 25.60 -20.15 17.03
CA VAL A 674 26.09 -19.97 15.64
C VAL A 674 25.00 -19.74 14.57
N SER A 675 23.70 -19.78 14.86
CA SER A 675 22.72 -19.62 13.77
C SER A 675 21.54 -18.72 14.06
N ILE A 676 21.32 -17.75 13.16
CA ILE A 676 20.10 -16.97 13.09
C ILE A 676 19.14 -17.63 12.11
N VAL A 677 17.91 -17.83 12.52
CA VAL A 677 16.81 -18.18 11.62
C VAL A 677 15.93 -16.96 11.43
N VAL A 678 15.89 -16.46 10.19
CA VAL A 678 15.08 -15.30 9.83
C VAL A 678 13.91 -15.71 8.94
N ASN A 679 12.80 -15.05 9.17
CA ASN A 679 11.56 -15.26 8.45
C ASN A 679 11.62 -14.56 7.08
N LYS A 680 11.76 -15.24 5.94
CA LYS A 680 11.96 -14.55 4.64
C LYS A 680 10.67 -13.91 4.13
N GLN A 681 10.80 -12.84 3.34
CA GLN A 681 9.69 -12.31 2.56
C GLN A 681 9.24 -13.31 1.48
N ARG A 682 8.07 -13.96 1.66
CA ARG A 682 7.18 -14.23 0.51
C ARG A 682 6.70 -12.88 0.02
N SER A 683 6.81 -12.60 -1.28
CA SER A 683 6.31 -11.38 -1.89
C SER A 683 4.91 -11.06 -1.34
N MET A 684 4.67 -9.81 -0.98
CA MET A 684 3.37 -9.40 -0.50
C MET A 684 2.33 -9.75 -1.57
N TYR A 685 1.35 -10.56 -1.18
CA TYR A 685 0.14 -10.74 -1.95
C TYR A 685 -0.59 -9.40 -1.93
N TYR A 686 -0.65 -8.76 -3.10
CA TYR A 686 -1.56 -7.67 -3.38
C TYR A 686 -2.51 -8.17 -4.47
N GLY A 687 -3.78 -7.86 -4.29
CA GLY A 687 -4.88 -8.44 -5.06
C GLY A 687 -4.91 -8.07 -6.54
N GLU A 688 -5.76 -8.88 -7.19
CA GLU A 688 -6.50 -8.70 -8.44
C GLU A 688 -5.85 -9.03 -9.78
N ASP A 689 -4.53 -9.19 -9.91
CA ASP A 689 -3.95 -9.56 -11.21
C ASP A 689 -3.06 -10.82 -11.16
N HIS A 690 -3.48 -11.83 -11.93
CA HIS A 690 -2.72 -12.98 -12.43
C HIS A 690 -2.60 -14.24 -11.55
N ILE A 691 -3.68 -15.03 -11.52
CA ILE A 691 -3.78 -16.40 -10.95
C ILE A 691 -3.26 -17.50 -11.90
N GLU A 692 -3.11 -17.24 -13.21
CA GLU A 692 -2.79 -18.31 -14.18
C GLU A 692 -1.39 -18.95 -14.07
N ILE A 693 -0.35 -18.22 -13.67
CA ILE A 693 1.03 -18.73 -13.65
C ILE A 693 1.35 -19.50 -12.34
N LEU A 694 0.66 -19.16 -11.25
CA LEU A 694 0.74 -19.87 -9.97
C LEU A 694 0.23 -21.32 -10.10
N ASN A 695 -0.79 -21.54 -10.93
CA ASN A 695 -1.45 -22.84 -11.08
C ASN A 695 -0.52 -23.94 -11.62
N MET A 696 0.41 -23.66 -12.55
CA MET A 696 1.28 -24.70 -13.11
C MET A 696 2.47 -25.09 -12.21
N GLN A 697 3.03 -24.14 -11.44
CA GLN A 697 4.09 -24.45 -10.47
C GLN A 697 3.52 -25.08 -9.20
N GLN A 698 2.35 -24.64 -8.73
CA GLN A 698 1.62 -25.31 -7.63
C GLN A 698 1.20 -26.72 -8.02
N TYR A 699 0.74 -26.95 -9.26
CA TYR A 699 0.36 -28.28 -9.76
C TYR A 699 1.48 -29.33 -9.66
N THR A 700 2.72 -28.95 -10.02
CA THR A 700 3.88 -29.86 -9.92
C THR A 700 4.26 -30.13 -8.46
N TYR A 701 4.11 -29.12 -7.60
CA TYR A 701 4.44 -29.21 -6.17
C TYR A 701 3.38 -29.99 -5.38
N ILE A 702 2.09 -29.81 -5.68
CA ILE A 702 0.96 -30.58 -5.15
C ILE A 702 1.11 -32.06 -5.52
N LYS A 703 1.44 -32.38 -6.78
CA LYS A 703 1.74 -33.77 -7.21
C LYS A 703 2.88 -34.41 -6.41
N LEU A 704 3.91 -33.65 -6.04
CA LEU A 704 5.03 -34.11 -5.22
C LEU A 704 4.66 -34.28 -3.73
N ILE A 705 3.84 -33.38 -3.18
CA ILE A 705 3.32 -33.47 -1.80
C ILE A 705 2.43 -34.71 -1.64
N ILE A 706 1.50 -34.94 -2.59
CA ILE A 706 0.60 -36.11 -2.61
C ILE A 706 1.39 -37.42 -2.68
N LYS A 707 2.42 -37.49 -3.55
CA LYS A 707 3.31 -38.66 -3.64
C LYS A 707 4.11 -38.92 -2.35
N MET A 708 4.44 -37.89 -1.59
CA MET A 708 5.20 -38.01 -0.34
C MET A 708 4.31 -38.33 0.88
N HIS A 709 3.08 -37.83 0.93
CA HIS A 709 2.12 -38.13 2.01
C HIS A 709 1.62 -39.58 1.97
N ARG A 710 1.45 -40.16 0.77
CA ARG A 710 1.18 -41.60 0.55
C ARG A 710 2.12 -42.56 1.30
N LYS A 711 3.32 -42.12 1.67
CA LYS A 711 4.33 -42.96 2.36
C LYS A 711 4.31 -42.86 3.89
N LEU A 712 3.46 -42.03 4.49
CA LEU A 712 3.60 -41.64 5.91
C LEU A 712 2.35 -41.69 6.80
N LYS A 713 1.15 -42.03 6.31
CA LYS A 713 -0.09 -42.02 7.13
C LYS A 713 -0.63 -43.42 7.42
N GLU A 714 -1.10 -43.62 8.66
CA GLU A 714 -2.01 -44.70 9.04
C GLU A 714 -3.41 -44.41 8.44
N SER A 715 -4.18 -45.45 8.09
CA SER A 715 -5.48 -45.31 7.40
C SER A 715 -6.54 -44.61 8.24
N ASN A 716 -7.29 -43.67 7.65
CA ASN A 716 -8.36 -42.96 8.37
C ASN A 716 -9.55 -43.88 8.69
N PRO A 717 -10.26 -43.67 9.82
CA PRO A 717 -11.51 -44.36 10.09
C PRO A 717 -12.59 -44.04 9.04
N ARG A 718 -13.26 -45.07 8.53
CA ARG A 718 -14.17 -44.98 7.36
C ARG A 718 -15.48 -45.73 7.58
N VAL A 719 -16.52 -45.29 6.87
CA VAL A 719 -17.85 -45.92 6.85
C VAL A 719 -18.40 -45.95 5.44
N LYS A 720 -19.19 -46.98 5.09
CA LYS A 720 -19.90 -47.00 3.80
C LYS A 720 -20.91 -45.85 3.74
N LEU A 721 -20.93 -45.14 2.62
CA LEU A 721 -21.86 -44.05 2.36
C LEU A 721 -23.33 -44.47 2.55
N THR A 722 -23.66 -45.73 2.24
CA THR A 722 -25.00 -46.32 2.41
C THR A 722 -25.42 -46.54 3.86
N HIS A 723 -24.51 -46.44 4.84
CA HIS A 723 -24.78 -46.63 6.26
C HIS A 723 -24.78 -45.30 7.06
N LEU A 724 -24.73 -44.16 6.38
CA LEU A 724 -24.83 -42.84 7.00
C LEU A 724 -26.26 -42.57 7.49
N ASN A 725 -26.45 -42.61 8.81
CA ASN A 725 -27.76 -42.39 9.44
C ASN A 725 -27.87 -41.05 10.21
N LYS A 726 -26.87 -40.14 10.10
CA LYS A 726 -26.83 -38.84 10.80
C LYS A 726 -26.17 -37.75 9.95
N THR A 727 -26.49 -36.49 10.28
CA THR A 727 -25.99 -35.27 9.63
C THR A 727 -24.50 -35.05 9.93
N ASN A 728 -23.65 -35.20 8.91
CA ASN A 728 -22.23 -34.86 8.96
C ASN A 728 -21.89 -33.66 8.04
N ILE A 729 -22.89 -32.80 7.75
CA ILE A 729 -22.70 -31.55 7.02
C ILE A 729 -22.14 -30.51 7.98
N VAL A 730 -20.93 -30.04 7.70
CA VAL A 730 -20.22 -29.04 8.48
C VAL A 730 -20.46 -27.67 7.86
N ASP A 731 -21.06 -26.74 8.61
CA ASP A 731 -21.15 -25.34 8.19
C ASP A 731 -19.79 -24.65 8.31
N VAL A 732 -19.32 -24.11 7.19
CA VAL A 732 -18.03 -23.44 7.06
C VAL A 732 -18.25 -21.94 6.84
N TRP A 733 -17.78 -21.17 7.80
CA TRP A 733 -17.84 -19.71 7.89
C TRP A 733 -16.43 -19.14 7.95
N ALA A 734 -16.27 -17.82 7.86
CA ALA A 734 -14.93 -17.19 7.85
C ALA A 734 -14.03 -17.59 9.04
N HIS A 735 -14.62 -17.83 10.22
CA HIS A 735 -13.85 -18.14 11.43
C HIS A 735 -13.28 -19.57 11.50
N ASN A 736 -13.90 -20.55 10.81
CA ASN A 736 -13.43 -21.94 10.75
C ASN A 736 -12.95 -22.38 9.36
N PHE A 737 -13.12 -21.53 8.34
CA PHE A 737 -12.81 -21.83 6.94
C PHE A 737 -11.46 -22.50 6.70
N GLN A 738 -10.39 -21.92 7.24
CA GLN A 738 -9.04 -22.43 6.98
C GLN A 738 -8.79 -23.80 7.63
N ALA A 739 -9.33 -24.03 8.84
CA ALA A 739 -9.19 -25.31 9.52
C ALA A 739 -9.94 -26.42 8.78
N GLU A 740 -11.13 -26.11 8.24
CA GLU A 740 -11.91 -27.08 7.48
C GLU A 740 -11.30 -27.37 6.10
N ILE A 741 -10.68 -26.40 5.41
CA ILE A 741 -9.93 -26.67 4.18
C ILE A 741 -8.67 -27.53 4.46
N ALA A 742 -7.98 -27.30 5.58
CA ALA A 742 -6.85 -28.14 5.97
C ALA A 742 -7.29 -29.60 6.19
N GLU A 743 -8.44 -29.82 6.84
CA GLU A 743 -9.03 -31.15 7.01
C GLU A 743 -9.36 -31.79 5.65
N ILE A 744 -9.99 -31.04 4.74
CA ILE A 744 -10.26 -31.53 3.37
C ILE A 744 -8.96 -31.91 2.67
N ALA A 745 -7.94 -31.05 2.70
CA ALA A 745 -6.64 -31.30 2.09
C ALA A 745 -5.96 -32.58 2.63
N ASP A 746 -6.17 -32.90 3.91
CA ASP A 746 -5.67 -34.11 4.53
C ASP A 746 -6.41 -35.39 4.10
N LEU A 747 -7.68 -35.26 3.68
CA LEU A 747 -8.57 -36.35 3.32
C LEU A 747 -8.62 -36.66 1.81
N ILE A 748 -8.47 -35.66 0.93
CA ILE A 748 -8.65 -35.80 -0.52
C ILE A 748 -7.73 -36.83 -1.19
N GLU A 749 -6.61 -37.22 -0.56
CA GLU A 749 -5.73 -38.28 -1.08
C GLU A 749 -6.35 -39.67 -0.98
N GLU A 750 -7.14 -39.93 0.07
CA GLU A 750 -7.84 -41.19 0.31
C GLU A 750 -9.28 -41.13 -0.20
N PHE A 751 -9.93 -39.98 -0.07
CA PHE A 751 -11.31 -39.72 -0.46
C PHE A 751 -11.35 -38.77 -1.67
N ASN A 752 -10.90 -39.28 -2.81
CA ASN A 752 -10.63 -38.52 -4.03
C ASN A 752 -11.84 -38.41 -4.99
N VAL A 753 -13.02 -38.90 -4.61
CA VAL A 753 -14.27 -38.69 -5.35
C VAL A 753 -15.07 -37.60 -4.64
N ILE A 754 -15.28 -36.50 -5.33
CA ILE A 754 -15.79 -35.25 -4.74
C ILE A 754 -17.10 -34.89 -5.43
N SER A 755 -18.16 -34.74 -4.66
CA SER A 755 -19.41 -34.16 -5.16
C SER A 755 -19.48 -32.67 -4.86
N LEU A 756 -19.95 -31.87 -5.83
CA LEU A 756 -20.07 -30.42 -5.74
C LEU A 756 -21.50 -29.99 -6.08
N ASP A 757 -21.95 -28.91 -5.43
CA ASP A 757 -23.22 -28.23 -5.73
C ASP A 757 -23.13 -26.77 -5.25
N THR A 758 -23.84 -25.84 -5.89
CA THR A 758 -23.81 -24.42 -5.53
C THR A 758 -25.20 -23.79 -5.43
N GLU A 759 -25.34 -22.83 -4.50
CA GLU A 759 -26.52 -21.98 -4.41
C GLU A 759 -26.18 -20.56 -4.87
N PHE A 760 -27.01 -20.00 -5.75
CA PHE A 760 -26.78 -18.70 -6.39
C PHE A 760 -28.09 -17.93 -6.67
N PRO A 761 -28.02 -16.63 -7.00
CA PRO A 761 -29.17 -15.73 -7.04
C PRO A 761 -30.26 -15.95 -8.11
N GLY A 762 -30.22 -17.05 -8.88
CA GLY A 762 -31.11 -17.37 -10.00
C GLY A 762 -30.56 -17.05 -11.39
N THR A 763 -31.38 -17.26 -12.42
CA THR A 763 -31.06 -16.97 -13.84
C THR A 763 -32.08 -16.01 -14.45
N GLU A 764 -31.63 -14.93 -15.11
CA GLU A 764 -32.50 -13.80 -15.52
C GLU A 764 -33.16 -13.96 -16.91
N TYR A 765 -32.90 -15.05 -17.62
CA TYR A 765 -33.36 -15.24 -18.99
C TYR A 765 -34.38 -16.38 -19.07
N ASP A 766 -35.66 -16.03 -19.24
CA ASP A 766 -36.67 -16.97 -19.72
C ASP A 766 -36.27 -17.38 -21.15
N GLN A 767 -35.98 -18.68 -21.34
CA GLN A 767 -35.39 -19.22 -22.55
C GLN A 767 -36.31 -19.07 -23.78
N PRO A 768 -35.86 -18.46 -24.88
CA PRO A 768 -36.15 -19.00 -26.20
C PRO A 768 -35.15 -20.14 -26.46
N GLU A 769 -35.66 -21.34 -26.73
CA GLU A 769 -34.84 -22.45 -27.25
C GLU A 769 -34.10 -21.96 -28.50
N SER A 770 -32.77 -21.94 -28.41
CA SER A 770 -31.88 -21.61 -29.51
C SER A 770 -30.95 -22.79 -29.71
N ASP A 771 -30.92 -23.36 -30.92
CA ASP A 771 -29.96 -24.43 -31.28
C ASP A 771 -28.50 -23.92 -31.32
N ASP A 772 -28.29 -22.61 -31.13
CA ASP A 772 -26.98 -21.98 -31.06
C ASP A 772 -26.34 -22.13 -29.68
N LYS A 773 -25.41 -23.08 -29.57
CA LYS A 773 -24.65 -23.37 -28.34
C LYS A 773 -23.77 -22.22 -27.86
N ASP A 774 -23.38 -21.30 -28.75
CA ASP A 774 -22.61 -20.12 -28.37
C ASP A 774 -23.50 -19.12 -27.62
N TYR A 775 -24.80 -19.07 -27.95
CA TYR A 775 -25.78 -18.27 -27.23
C TYR A 775 -26.00 -18.77 -25.79
N GLU A 776 -26.11 -20.08 -25.58
CA GLU A 776 -26.27 -20.68 -24.24
C GLU A 776 -25.08 -20.38 -23.33
N TYR A 777 -23.85 -20.54 -23.85
CA TYR A 777 -22.64 -20.22 -23.09
C TYR A 777 -22.54 -18.73 -22.73
N LEU A 778 -22.92 -17.82 -23.65
CA LEU A 778 -22.93 -16.39 -23.37
C LEU A 778 -23.91 -16.01 -22.25
N GLN A 779 -25.01 -16.75 -22.07
CA GLN A 779 -25.93 -16.51 -20.95
C GLN A 779 -25.33 -16.95 -19.62
N LEU A 780 -24.63 -18.09 -19.58
CA LEU A 780 -23.86 -18.51 -18.42
C LEU A 780 -22.84 -17.42 -18.01
N VAL A 781 -22.06 -16.93 -18.97
CA VAL A 781 -21.06 -15.87 -18.76
C VAL A 781 -21.70 -14.62 -18.15
N ARG A 782 -22.79 -14.13 -18.75
CA ARG A 782 -23.51 -12.94 -18.27
C ARG A 782 -24.07 -13.12 -16.86
N ASN A 783 -24.64 -14.29 -16.57
CA ASN A 783 -25.22 -14.56 -15.26
C ASN A 783 -24.15 -14.59 -14.16
N VAL A 784 -23.06 -15.33 -14.42
CA VAL A 784 -21.97 -15.51 -13.45
C VAL A 784 -21.19 -14.21 -13.21
N GLN A 785 -21.04 -13.36 -14.22
CA GLN A 785 -20.42 -12.03 -14.06
C GLN A 785 -21.30 -11.05 -13.29
N LYS A 786 -22.62 -11.21 -13.37
CA LYS A 786 -23.60 -10.30 -12.75
C LYS A 786 -23.88 -10.63 -11.29
N TYR A 787 -23.92 -11.91 -10.95
CA TYR A 787 -24.34 -12.39 -9.64
C TYR A 787 -23.19 -12.99 -8.83
N LYS A 788 -23.35 -13.02 -7.51
CA LYS A 788 -22.36 -13.61 -6.60
C LYS A 788 -22.85 -14.94 -6.03
N LEU A 789 -21.92 -15.89 -5.90
CA LEU A 789 -22.17 -17.20 -5.30
C LEU A 789 -22.58 -17.06 -3.82
N ILE A 790 -23.59 -17.81 -3.37
CA ILE A 790 -24.13 -17.75 -2.01
C ILE A 790 -23.56 -18.88 -1.15
N GLN A 791 -23.61 -20.12 -1.65
CA GLN A 791 -23.05 -21.29 -0.98
C GLN A 791 -22.35 -22.24 -1.96
N LEU A 792 -21.42 -23.03 -1.42
CA LEU A 792 -20.80 -24.18 -2.10
C LEU A 792 -20.87 -25.40 -1.18
N GLY A 793 -21.32 -26.53 -1.71
CA GLY A 793 -21.33 -27.83 -1.04
C GLY A 793 -20.22 -28.72 -1.58
N ILE A 794 -19.52 -29.42 -0.68
CA ILE A 794 -18.48 -30.38 -1.04
C ILE A 794 -18.66 -31.65 -0.22
N SER A 795 -18.80 -32.80 -0.88
CA SER A 795 -18.83 -34.12 -0.20
C SER A 795 -17.72 -35.03 -0.70
N LEU A 796 -17.02 -35.72 0.21
CA LEU A 796 -15.88 -36.59 -0.12
C LEU A 796 -16.21 -38.08 0.07
N ALA A 797 -15.77 -38.90 -0.87
CA ALA A 797 -15.77 -40.36 -0.79
C ALA A 797 -14.55 -40.97 -1.52
N ASN A 798 -14.27 -42.23 -1.27
CA ASN A 798 -13.28 -42.99 -2.04
C ASN A 798 -13.94 -43.84 -3.14
N GLU A 799 -13.16 -44.43 -4.04
CA GLU A 799 -13.71 -45.24 -5.15
C GLU A 799 -14.64 -46.40 -4.71
N ALA A 800 -14.50 -46.90 -3.49
CA ALA A 800 -15.33 -47.96 -2.93
C ALA A 800 -16.68 -47.47 -2.35
N GLY A 801 -16.95 -46.16 -2.39
CA GLY A 801 -18.14 -45.57 -1.78
C GLY A 801 -18.07 -45.49 -0.25
N GLU A 802 -16.86 -45.40 0.29
CA GLU A 802 -16.62 -45.15 1.71
C GLU A 802 -16.30 -43.67 1.94
N VAL A 803 -16.72 -43.15 3.07
CA VAL A 803 -16.50 -41.75 3.48
C VAL A 803 -15.74 -41.68 4.81
N PRO A 804 -15.11 -40.55 5.13
CA PRO A 804 -14.53 -40.35 6.46
C PRO A 804 -15.61 -40.42 7.54
N LEU A 805 -15.30 -41.09 8.65
CA LEU A 805 -16.28 -41.31 9.73
C LEU A 805 -16.71 -40.02 10.44
N ALA A 806 -15.79 -39.06 10.61
CA ALA A 806 -16.00 -37.87 11.42
C ALA A 806 -16.70 -36.72 10.67
N LYS A 807 -16.18 -36.33 9.51
CA LYS A 807 -16.69 -35.24 8.66
C LYS A 807 -16.56 -35.67 7.21
N ASN A 808 -17.62 -35.53 6.43
CA ASN A 808 -17.63 -35.98 5.03
C ASN A 808 -18.27 -34.98 4.07
N THR A 809 -19.04 -34.02 4.57
CA THR A 809 -19.67 -32.97 3.77
C THR A 809 -19.42 -31.62 4.42
N TRP A 810 -19.07 -30.63 3.60
CA TRP A 810 -18.84 -29.25 3.99
C TRP A 810 -19.76 -28.33 3.21
N GLN A 811 -20.32 -27.34 3.91
CA GLN A 811 -21.18 -26.31 3.37
C GLN A 811 -20.53 -24.94 3.61
N PHE A 812 -19.96 -24.36 2.56
CA PHE A 812 -19.30 -23.07 2.60
C PHE A 812 -20.31 -21.96 2.41
N HIS A 813 -20.30 -20.99 3.33
CA HIS A 813 -21.17 -19.83 3.33
C HIS A 813 -20.38 -18.58 2.92
N PHE A 814 -20.68 -18.01 1.75
CA PHE A 814 -19.96 -16.84 1.25
C PHE A 814 -20.53 -15.53 1.79
N ARG A 815 -19.69 -14.50 1.87
CA ARG A 815 -20.11 -13.17 2.29
C ARG A 815 -21.04 -12.55 1.24
N PHE A 816 -22.33 -12.52 1.55
CA PHE A 816 -23.37 -12.01 0.66
C PHE A 816 -24.32 -11.09 1.43
N ASN A 817 -24.55 -9.88 0.91
CA ASN A 817 -25.45 -8.91 1.52
C ASN A 817 -26.65 -8.64 0.60
N ALA A 818 -27.80 -9.23 0.95
CA ALA A 818 -29.04 -9.11 0.16
C ALA A 818 -29.62 -7.69 0.02
N GLN A 819 -29.06 -6.67 0.68
CA GLN A 819 -29.41 -5.26 0.46
C GLN A 819 -28.62 -4.63 -0.69
N TYR A 820 -27.37 -5.05 -0.91
CA TYR A 820 -26.47 -4.45 -1.89
C TYR A 820 -26.16 -5.38 -3.07
N ASP A 821 -26.10 -6.68 -2.81
CA ASP A 821 -25.87 -7.71 -3.81
C ASP A 821 -27.20 -8.09 -4.48
N GLN A 822 -27.18 -8.22 -5.80
CA GLN A 822 -28.39 -8.48 -6.59
C GLN A 822 -28.92 -9.89 -6.33
N LEU A 823 -30.21 -9.98 -6.02
CA LEU A 823 -30.91 -11.23 -5.71
C LEU A 823 -32.35 -11.19 -6.20
N MET A 824 -32.78 -12.23 -6.92
CA MET A 824 -34.16 -12.36 -7.36
C MET A 824 -35.10 -12.59 -6.18
N SER A 825 -36.24 -11.91 -6.15
CA SER A 825 -37.21 -12.00 -5.04
C SER A 825 -37.81 -13.40 -4.88
N SER A 826 -38.00 -14.14 -5.99
CA SER A 826 -38.46 -15.53 -5.97
C SER A 826 -37.44 -16.47 -5.34
N VAL A 827 -36.16 -16.33 -5.69
CA VAL A 827 -35.04 -17.13 -5.16
C VAL A 827 -34.77 -16.79 -3.70
N LYS A 828 -34.83 -15.50 -3.32
CA LYS A 828 -34.68 -15.06 -1.93
C LYS A 828 -35.64 -15.79 -0.99
N ASN A 829 -36.93 -15.82 -1.33
CA ASN A 829 -37.94 -16.46 -0.50
C ASN A 829 -37.72 -17.97 -0.38
N MET A 830 -37.30 -18.62 -1.47
CA MET A 830 -36.99 -20.05 -1.49
C MET A 830 -35.79 -20.38 -0.58
N LEU A 831 -34.71 -19.61 -0.67
CA LEU A 831 -33.50 -19.80 0.14
C LEU A 831 -33.74 -19.50 1.63
N GLU A 832 -34.55 -18.48 1.95
CA GLU A 832 -34.96 -18.20 3.34
C GLU A 832 -35.80 -19.37 3.92
N GLN A 833 -36.70 -19.94 3.12
CA GLN A 833 -37.47 -21.13 3.52
C GLN A 833 -36.59 -22.38 3.68
N ALA A 834 -35.52 -22.50 2.90
CA ALA A 834 -34.49 -23.53 3.03
C ALA A 834 -33.56 -23.31 4.24
N GLY A 835 -33.69 -22.17 4.94
CA GLY A 835 -32.97 -21.87 6.18
C GLY A 835 -31.72 -20.99 6.01
N ILE A 836 -31.50 -20.39 4.83
CA ILE A 836 -30.41 -19.43 4.62
C ILE A 836 -30.74 -18.11 5.32
N LYS A 837 -29.82 -17.66 6.18
CA LYS A 837 -29.91 -16.39 6.91
C LYS A 837 -28.98 -15.36 6.29
N PHE A 838 -29.51 -14.46 5.48
CA PHE A 838 -28.72 -13.45 4.77
C PHE A 838 -27.93 -12.51 5.70
N ASP A 839 -28.43 -12.23 6.91
CA ASP A 839 -27.69 -11.44 7.90
C ASP A 839 -26.42 -12.16 8.41
N ASP A 840 -26.48 -13.49 8.53
CA ASP A 840 -25.32 -14.31 8.89
C ASP A 840 -24.32 -14.38 7.72
N LEU A 841 -24.79 -14.49 6.47
CA LEU A 841 -23.92 -14.41 5.29
C LEU A 841 -23.17 -13.07 5.25
N ALA A 842 -23.87 -11.95 5.44
CA ALA A 842 -23.26 -10.63 5.38
C ALA A 842 -22.18 -10.41 6.46
N SER A 843 -22.39 -10.96 7.66
CA SER A 843 -21.53 -10.69 8.83
C SER A 843 -20.46 -11.76 9.09
N LYS A 844 -20.72 -13.03 8.73
CA LYS A 844 -19.88 -14.19 9.07
C LYS A 844 -19.40 -14.96 7.83
N GLY A 845 -19.90 -14.62 6.66
CA GLY A 845 -19.56 -15.28 5.41
C GLY A 845 -18.07 -15.16 5.04
N ILE A 846 -17.60 -16.17 4.32
CA ILE A 846 -16.23 -16.28 3.81
C ILE A 846 -16.02 -15.24 2.72
N ASP A 847 -14.88 -14.56 2.79
CA ASP A 847 -14.48 -13.64 1.74
C ASP A 847 -14.09 -14.42 0.47
N TYR A 848 -14.60 -14.01 -0.69
CA TYR A 848 -14.32 -14.69 -1.97
C TYR A 848 -12.82 -14.76 -2.27
N SER A 849 -12.06 -13.70 -1.95
CA SER A 849 -10.61 -13.66 -2.17
C SER A 849 -9.86 -14.64 -1.26
N GLU A 850 -10.28 -14.72 0.02
CA GLU A 850 -9.73 -15.68 0.98
C GLU A 850 -10.05 -17.12 0.55
N PHE A 851 -11.26 -17.36 0.03
CA PHE A 851 -11.65 -18.67 -0.47
C PHE A 851 -10.73 -19.14 -1.61
N CYS A 852 -10.51 -18.29 -2.62
CA CYS A 852 -9.65 -18.61 -3.75
C CYS A 852 -8.21 -18.87 -3.31
N GLU A 853 -7.64 -18.00 -2.46
CA GLU A 853 -6.25 -18.15 -2.00
C GLU A 853 -6.01 -19.50 -1.29
N VAL A 854 -6.95 -19.90 -0.44
CA VAL A 854 -6.81 -21.10 0.39
C VAL A 854 -7.10 -22.38 -0.41
N VAL A 855 -8.13 -22.38 -1.27
CA VAL A 855 -8.52 -23.57 -2.05
C VAL A 855 -7.52 -23.90 -3.15
N THR A 856 -6.90 -22.91 -3.81
CA THR A 856 -5.86 -23.19 -4.81
C THR A 856 -4.64 -23.90 -4.21
N GLY A 857 -4.39 -23.76 -2.90
CA GLY A 857 -3.31 -24.44 -2.19
C GLY A 857 -3.64 -25.81 -1.60
N SER A 858 -4.92 -26.21 -1.58
CA SER A 858 -5.38 -27.39 -0.83
C SER A 858 -5.27 -28.71 -1.59
N GLY A 859 -5.08 -28.66 -2.92
CA GLY A 859 -5.14 -29.83 -3.80
C GLY A 859 -6.56 -30.25 -4.18
N LEU A 860 -7.58 -29.51 -3.72
CA LEU A 860 -8.99 -29.72 -4.05
C LEU A 860 -9.33 -29.38 -5.51
N ILE A 861 -8.49 -28.58 -6.16
CA ILE A 861 -8.51 -28.24 -7.59
C ILE A 861 -7.09 -28.44 -8.15
N LEU A 862 -6.94 -28.47 -9.48
CA LEU A 862 -5.63 -28.71 -10.12
C LEU A 862 -5.03 -30.08 -9.72
N ASN A 863 -5.86 -31.11 -9.63
CA ASN A 863 -5.45 -32.44 -9.21
C ASN A 863 -6.10 -33.53 -10.08
N ASP A 864 -5.30 -34.16 -10.93
CA ASP A 864 -5.76 -35.22 -11.85
C ASP A 864 -6.21 -36.51 -11.15
N GLU A 865 -5.89 -36.68 -9.86
CA GLU A 865 -6.34 -37.85 -9.09
C GLU A 865 -7.78 -37.69 -8.57
N ILE A 866 -8.37 -36.48 -8.65
CA ILE A 866 -9.72 -36.20 -8.18
C ILE A 866 -10.76 -36.44 -9.27
N LYS A 867 -11.88 -37.07 -8.90
CA LYS A 867 -13.08 -37.21 -9.73
C LYS A 867 -14.21 -36.37 -9.16
N TYR A 868 -14.68 -35.40 -9.93
CA TYR A 868 -15.81 -34.56 -9.56
C TYR A 868 -17.13 -35.18 -10.04
N VAL A 869 -18.14 -35.13 -9.19
CA VAL A 869 -19.49 -35.62 -9.45
C VAL A 869 -20.44 -34.44 -9.23
N VAL A 870 -21.30 -34.17 -10.19
CA VAL A 870 -22.26 -33.07 -10.13
C VAL A 870 -23.59 -33.51 -10.71
N PHE A 871 -24.65 -32.79 -10.36
CA PHE A 871 -25.95 -32.92 -11.03
C PHE A 871 -26.29 -31.58 -11.66
N HIS A 872 -26.19 -31.47 -13.00
CA HIS A 872 -26.42 -30.22 -13.73
C HIS A 872 -25.35 -29.14 -13.48
N GLY A 873 -24.08 -29.48 -13.74
CA GLY A 873 -22.93 -28.71 -13.25
C GLY A 873 -22.59 -27.39 -13.97
N GLU A 874 -23.42 -26.92 -14.90
CA GLU A 874 -23.10 -25.78 -15.77
C GLU A 874 -22.79 -24.51 -14.95
N PHE A 875 -23.65 -24.17 -13.99
CA PHE A 875 -23.49 -22.99 -13.13
C PHE A 875 -22.49 -23.25 -12.02
N ASP A 876 -22.44 -24.47 -11.46
CA ASP A 876 -21.49 -24.83 -10.41
C ASP A 876 -20.05 -24.55 -10.85
N PHE A 877 -19.68 -25.07 -12.03
CA PHE A 877 -18.36 -24.85 -12.58
C PHE A 877 -18.19 -23.45 -13.17
N GLY A 878 -19.26 -22.83 -13.69
CA GLY A 878 -19.24 -21.44 -14.13
C GLY A 878 -18.82 -20.48 -13.01
N TYR A 879 -19.48 -20.55 -11.85
CA TYR A 879 -19.13 -19.74 -10.69
C TYR A 879 -17.76 -20.10 -10.11
N LEU A 880 -17.41 -21.38 -10.00
CA LEU A 880 -16.10 -21.77 -9.50
C LEU A 880 -14.95 -21.31 -10.41
N LEU A 881 -15.09 -21.44 -11.75
CA LEU A 881 -14.10 -20.91 -12.67
C LEU A 881 -14.03 -19.40 -12.65
N HIS A 882 -15.16 -18.70 -12.51
CA HIS A 882 -15.15 -17.25 -12.33
C HIS A 882 -14.39 -16.81 -11.09
N LEU A 883 -14.49 -17.58 -10.00
CA LEU A 883 -13.75 -17.32 -8.76
C LEU A 883 -12.25 -17.63 -8.90
N PHE A 884 -11.88 -18.74 -9.54
CA PHE A 884 -10.49 -19.18 -9.63
C PHE A 884 -9.71 -18.57 -10.79
N HIS A 885 -10.35 -18.09 -11.84
CA HIS A 885 -9.69 -17.46 -12.97
C HIS A 885 -9.57 -15.95 -12.79
N HIS A 886 -8.37 -15.44 -13.01
CA HIS A 886 -8.07 -14.02 -12.84
C HIS A 886 -8.90 -13.07 -13.72
N SER A 887 -9.16 -13.44 -14.97
CA SER A 887 -9.99 -12.63 -15.89
C SER A 887 -11.48 -12.92 -15.75
N GLY A 888 -11.91 -13.68 -14.73
CA GLY A 888 -13.29 -14.14 -14.56
C GLY A 888 -13.64 -15.36 -15.41
N ILE A 889 -14.92 -15.54 -15.76
CA ILE A 889 -15.31 -16.68 -16.60
C ILE A 889 -14.86 -16.41 -18.05
N PRO A 890 -14.29 -17.38 -18.79
CA PRO A 890 -13.80 -17.15 -20.15
C PRO A 890 -14.87 -16.61 -21.10
N GLU A 891 -14.49 -15.74 -22.05
CA GLU A 891 -15.44 -15.19 -23.02
C GLU A 891 -15.87 -16.22 -24.08
N THR A 892 -15.03 -17.24 -24.32
CA THR A 892 -15.29 -18.28 -25.33
C THR A 892 -15.47 -19.66 -24.70
N GLN A 893 -16.36 -20.46 -25.29
CA GLN A 893 -16.66 -21.81 -24.82
C GLN A 893 -15.43 -22.75 -24.91
N ASP A 894 -14.58 -22.58 -25.92
CA ASP A 894 -13.36 -23.38 -26.09
C ASP A 894 -12.32 -23.10 -24.97
N GLU A 895 -12.18 -21.85 -24.55
CA GLU A 895 -11.31 -21.49 -23.41
C GLU A 895 -11.87 -22.00 -22.09
N PHE A 896 -13.19 -21.94 -21.91
CA PHE A 896 -13.87 -22.56 -20.78
C PHE A 896 -13.53 -24.04 -20.66
N TYR A 897 -13.56 -24.80 -21.75
CA TYR A 897 -13.20 -26.22 -21.71
C TYR A 897 -11.72 -26.48 -21.42
N LYS A 898 -10.81 -25.65 -21.95
CA LYS A 898 -9.37 -25.74 -21.62
C LYS A 898 -9.15 -25.53 -20.12
N MET A 899 -9.88 -24.59 -19.54
CA MET A 899 -9.85 -24.29 -18.11
C MET A 899 -10.46 -25.39 -17.26
N MET A 900 -11.62 -25.92 -17.66
CA MET A 900 -12.23 -27.07 -17.01
C MET A 900 -11.29 -28.26 -16.96
N LYS A 901 -10.60 -28.56 -18.06
CA LYS A 901 -9.59 -29.62 -18.10
C LYS A 901 -8.41 -29.39 -17.15
N LEU A 902 -8.04 -28.14 -16.91
CA LEU A 902 -6.93 -27.79 -16.01
C LEU A 902 -7.34 -27.88 -14.53
N TYR A 903 -8.47 -27.26 -14.16
CA TYR A 903 -8.92 -27.17 -12.78
C TYR A 903 -9.67 -28.41 -12.30
N PHE A 904 -10.45 -29.03 -13.19
CA PHE A 904 -11.40 -30.12 -12.91
C PHE A 904 -11.26 -31.25 -13.96
N PRO A 905 -10.15 -32.02 -13.96
CA PRO A 905 -9.75 -32.91 -15.05
C PRO A 905 -10.60 -34.19 -15.24
N SER A 906 -11.48 -34.53 -14.29
CA SER A 906 -12.37 -35.70 -14.37
C SER A 906 -13.73 -35.38 -13.76
N ILE A 907 -14.78 -35.28 -14.58
CA ILE A 907 -16.12 -34.86 -14.17
C ILE A 907 -17.17 -35.89 -14.63
N TYR A 908 -18.11 -36.19 -13.75
CA TYR A 908 -19.34 -36.93 -14.06
C TYR A 908 -20.55 -36.05 -13.78
N ASP A 909 -21.21 -35.59 -14.83
CA ASP A 909 -22.52 -34.92 -14.71
C ASP A 909 -23.64 -35.96 -14.83
N LEU A 910 -24.29 -36.25 -13.70
CA LEU A 910 -25.35 -37.25 -13.64
C LEU A 910 -26.53 -36.92 -14.54
N LYS A 911 -26.88 -35.63 -14.69
CA LYS A 911 -28.01 -35.21 -15.53
C LYS A 911 -27.71 -35.46 -17.00
N TYR A 912 -26.46 -35.23 -17.42
CA TYR A 912 -26.02 -35.55 -18.77
C TYR A 912 -25.95 -37.05 -19.02
N ILE A 913 -25.39 -37.82 -18.09
CA ILE A 913 -25.31 -39.30 -18.20
C ILE A 913 -26.71 -39.91 -18.34
N LEU A 914 -27.72 -39.33 -17.69
CA LEU A 914 -29.08 -39.84 -17.68
C LEU A 914 -29.98 -39.30 -18.79
N LYS A 915 -29.52 -38.34 -19.60
CA LYS A 915 -30.35 -37.59 -20.56
C LYS A 915 -31.07 -38.47 -21.58
N ASP A 916 -30.45 -39.58 -21.98
CA ASP A 916 -30.98 -40.53 -22.97
C ASP A 916 -31.66 -41.73 -22.31
N ASN A 917 -31.63 -41.82 -20.97
CA ASN A 917 -32.23 -42.93 -20.25
C ASN A 917 -33.74 -42.69 -20.04
N PRO A 918 -34.63 -43.49 -20.66
CA PRO A 918 -36.07 -43.25 -20.61
C PRO A 918 -36.66 -43.32 -19.18
N LYS A 919 -35.97 -43.99 -18.24
CA LYS A 919 -36.40 -44.07 -16.84
C LYS A 919 -36.04 -42.81 -16.04
N TYR A 920 -34.97 -42.10 -16.39
CA TYR A 920 -34.38 -41.05 -15.54
C TYR A 920 -34.24 -39.67 -16.18
N LYS A 921 -34.35 -39.55 -17.51
CA LYS A 921 -34.08 -38.31 -18.29
C LYS A 921 -34.78 -37.03 -17.79
N ASP A 922 -35.99 -37.14 -17.24
CA ASP A 922 -36.80 -35.99 -16.81
C ASP A 922 -36.82 -35.79 -15.28
N ALA A 923 -35.94 -36.46 -14.54
CA ALA A 923 -35.90 -36.37 -13.08
C ALA A 923 -34.93 -35.27 -12.62
N GLY A 924 -35.42 -34.28 -11.86
CA GLY A 924 -34.55 -33.45 -11.01
C GLY A 924 -33.96 -34.25 -9.84
N LEU A 925 -32.95 -33.70 -9.15
CA LEU A 925 -32.16 -34.44 -8.15
C LEU A 925 -33.01 -35.18 -7.09
N SER A 926 -34.00 -34.52 -6.49
CA SER A 926 -34.89 -35.14 -5.48
C SER A 926 -35.75 -36.28 -6.06
N ARG A 927 -36.19 -36.16 -7.33
CA ARG A 927 -36.90 -37.25 -8.02
C ARG A 927 -35.95 -38.39 -8.40
N LEU A 928 -34.71 -38.07 -8.77
CA LEU A 928 -33.68 -39.07 -9.06
C LEU A 928 -33.40 -39.90 -7.81
N ALA A 929 -33.12 -39.23 -6.68
CA ALA A 929 -32.88 -39.87 -5.38
C ALA A 929 -34.02 -40.83 -5.01
N THR A 930 -35.27 -40.40 -5.17
CA THR A 930 -36.44 -41.26 -4.94
C THR A 930 -36.44 -42.50 -5.85
N LYS A 931 -36.12 -42.34 -7.14
CA LYS A 931 -36.08 -43.44 -8.11
C LYS A 931 -34.91 -44.42 -7.89
N VAL A 932 -33.83 -43.97 -7.26
CA VAL A 932 -32.68 -44.83 -6.90
C VAL A 932 -32.69 -45.26 -5.44
N GLU A 933 -33.77 -44.95 -4.70
CA GLU A 933 -33.99 -45.33 -3.29
C GLU A 933 -32.94 -44.73 -2.32
N VAL A 934 -32.50 -43.50 -2.59
CA VAL A 934 -31.62 -42.72 -1.72
C VAL A 934 -32.44 -41.70 -0.93
N THR A 935 -32.20 -41.63 0.39
CA THR A 935 -32.84 -40.65 1.28
C THR A 935 -31.93 -39.43 1.47
N ARG A 936 -32.48 -38.22 1.25
CA ARG A 936 -31.77 -36.95 1.45
C ARG A 936 -31.40 -36.74 2.92
N ILE A 937 -30.19 -36.25 3.15
CA ILE A 937 -29.69 -35.84 4.47
C ILE A 937 -29.40 -34.35 4.43
N GLY A 938 -30.19 -33.57 5.18
CA GLY A 938 -30.13 -32.11 5.19
C GLY A 938 -31.30 -31.46 4.46
N PRO A 939 -31.45 -30.12 4.55
CA PRO A 939 -32.51 -29.38 3.86
C PRO A 939 -32.35 -29.44 2.34
N GLU A 940 -33.45 -29.38 1.59
CA GLU A 940 -33.39 -29.13 0.14
C GLU A 940 -33.05 -27.66 -0.12
N HIS A 941 -32.35 -27.34 -1.20
CA HIS A 941 -31.84 -25.99 -1.52
C HIS A 941 -30.77 -25.49 -0.54
N GLN A 942 -29.91 -26.40 -0.11
CA GLN A 942 -28.68 -26.09 0.60
C GLN A 942 -27.54 -26.87 -0.05
N ALA A 943 -26.52 -26.15 -0.51
CA ALA A 943 -25.49 -26.72 -1.36
C ALA A 943 -24.82 -27.97 -0.75
N GLY A 944 -24.59 -28.00 0.58
CA GLY A 944 -24.01 -29.17 1.24
C GLY A 944 -24.90 -30.42 1.17
N SER A 945 -26.21 -30.26 1.37
CA SER A 945 -27.20 -31.34 1.31
C SER A 945 -27.35 -31.90 -0.11
N ASP A 946 -27.39 -31.02 -1.10
CA ASP A 946 -27.53 -31.37 -2.51
C ASP A 946 -26.26 -32.02 -3.06
N ALA A 947 -25.07 -31.55 -2.66
CA ALA A 947 -23.80 -32.22 -2.95
C ALA A 947 -23.74 -33.64 -2.36
N LEU A 948 -24.18 -33.84 -1.11
CA LEU A 948 -24.21 -35.16 -0.49
C LEU A 948 -25.19 -36.10 -1.18
N LEU A 949 -26.40 -35.61 -1.49
CA LEU A 949 -27.42 -36.39 -2.20
C LEU A 949 -26.95 -36.80 -3.60
N THR A 950 -26.25 -35.90 -4.30
CA THR A 950 -25.63 -36.17 -5.60
C THR A 950 -24.59 -37.29 -5.50
N LEU A 951 -23.72 -37.25 -4.48
CA LEU A 951 -22.72 -38.31 -4.24
C LEU A 951 -23.38 -39.66 -3.94
N GLN A 952 -24.44 -39.67 -3.12
CA GLN A 952 -25.20 -40.88 -2.80
C GLN A 952 -25.88 -41.47 -4.04
N CYS A 953 -26.51 -40.63 -4.87
CA CYS A 953 -27.09 -41.06 -6.15
C CYS A 953 -26.03 -41.66 -7.07
N TYR A 954 -24.86 -41.02 -7.19
CA TYR A 954 -23.75 -41.52 -8.00
C TYR A 954 -23.33 -42.93 -7.62
N TYR A 955 -23.06 -43.20 -6.34
CA TYR A 955 -22.63 -44.54 -5.92
C TYR A 955 -23.74 -45.58 -6.03
N GLN A 956 -24.98 -45.20 -5.71
CA GLN A 956 -26.12 -46.09 -5.86
C GLN A 956 -26.31 -46.48 -7.34
N MET A 957 -26.17 -45.53 -8.25
CA MET A 957 -26.22 -45.78 -9.70
C MET A 957 -25.04 -46.64 -10.15
N LYS A 958 -23.82 -46.28 -9.77
CA LYS A 958 -22.58 -46.95 -10.19
C LYS A 958 -22.51 -48.40 -9.71
N PHE A 959 -22.99 -48.71 -8.51
CA PHE A 959 -22.88 -50.07 -7.94
C PHE A 959 -24.12 -50.94 -8.16
N CYS A 960 -25.31 -50.36 -8.28
CA CYS A 960 -26.55 -51.14 -8.35
C CYS A 960 -27.17 -51.20 -9.76
N PHE A 961 -26.65 -50.45 -10.74
CA PHE A 961 -27.21 -50.39 -12.10
C PHE A 961 -26.15 -50.67 -13.18
N PRO A 962 -25.84 -51.95 -13.46
CA PRO A 962 -24.79 -52.35 -14.41
C PRO A 962 -24.98 -51.76 -15.83
N ASP A 963 -26.23 -51.56 -16.25
CA ASP A 963 -26.55 -51.02 -17.58
C ASP A 963 -26.02 -49.60 -17.80
N LEU A 964 -25.85 -48.83 -16.72
CA LEU A 964 -25.35 -47.45 -16.76
C LEU A 964 -23.81 -47.37 -16.77
N GLN A 965 -23.10 -48.48 -16.51
CA GLN A 965 -21.64 -48.47 -16.38
C GLN A 965 -20.96 -47.96 -17.67
N SER A 966 -21.48 -48.36 -18.83
CA SER A 966 -20.95 -47.89 -20.12
C SER A 966 -21.22 -46.41 -20.37
N ASP A 967 -22.30 -45.87 -19.80
CA ASP A 967 -22.67 -44.45 -19.96
C ASP A 967 -21.78 -43.55 -19.09
N PHE A 968 -21.42 -43.99 -17.88
CA PHE A 968 -20.41 -43.30 -17.06
C PHE A 968 -19.05 -43.22 -17.77
N GLU A 969 -18.61 -44.29 -18.42
CA GLU A 969 -17.34 -44.30 -19.15
C GLU A 969 -17.36 -43.43 -20.42
N LYS A 970 -18.45 -43.49 -21.19
CA LYS A 970 -18.59 -42.74 -22.46
C LYS A 970 -18.77 -41.24 -22.26
N ASN A 971 -19.48 -40.84 -21.20
CA ASN A 971 -19.93 -39.45 -21.01
C ASN A 971 -19.11 -38.70 -19.95
N MET A 972 -17.94 -39.22 -19.56
CA MET A 972 -17.03 -38.51 -18.67
C MET A 972 -16.57 -37.19 -19.31
N ASN A 973 -16.44 -36.15 -18.49
CA ASN A 973 -16.06 -34.78 -18.87
C ASN A 973 -17.06 -34.06 -19.79
N VAL A 974 -18.31 -34.53 -19.87
CA VAL A 974 -19.39 -33.82 -20.56
C VAL A 974 -20.35 -33.22 -19.51
N ILE A 975 -20.59 -31.92 -19.61
CA ILE A 975 -21.46 -31.17 -18.69
C ILE A 975 -22.80 -30.90 -19.38
N TYR A 976 -23.90 -31.10 -18.66
CA TYR A 976 -25.24 -30.80 -19.16
C TYR A 976 -25.38 -29.30 -19.41
N GLY A 977 -25.97 -28.90 -20.54
CA GLY A 977 -26.16 -27.49 -20.92
C GLY A 977 -25.07 -26.86 -21.80
N ILE A 978 -23.86 -27.43 -21.87
CA ILE A 978 -22.73 -26.83 -22.63
C ILE A 978 -22.20 -27.76 -23.75
N GLY A 979 -22.36 -29.09 -23.61
CA GLY A 979 -22.49 -30.00 -24.76
C GLY A 979 -21.25 -30.39 -25.60
N LYS A 980 -20.00 -30.15 -25.19
CA LYS A 980 -18.78 -30.74 -25.79
C LYS A 980 -17.79 -31.19 -24.69
N GLY A 981 -17.70 -32.48 -24.39
CA GLY A 981 -16.67 -32.97 -23.46
C GLY A 981 -15.28 -33.06 -24.07
N TYR A 982 -14.26 -33.28 -23.21
CA TYR A 982 -12.87 -33.47 -23.63
C TYR A 982 -12.34 -34.88 -23.31
N ILE A 983 -11.61 -35.49 -24.25
CA ILE A 983 -11.12 -36.88 -24.14
C ILE A 983 -9.88 -36.95 -23.21
N PRO A 984 -9.84 -37.83 -22.20
CA PRO A 984 -8.64 -38.10 -21.40
C PRO A 984 -7.60 -38.91 -22.19
N ASN A 985 -6.31 -38.55 -22.07
CA ASN A 985 -5.21 -39.34 -22.65
C ASN A 985 -4.99 -40.64 -21.85
N ASN A 986 -5.64 -41.73 -22.25
CA ASN A 986 -5.35 -43.07 -21.73
C ASN A 986 -4.07 -43.65 -22.36
N ARG A 987 -2.97 -43.76 -21.59
CA ARG A 987 -1.85 -44.66 -21.91
C ARG A 987 -1.71 -45.78 -20.87
N ARG A 988 -2.53 -46.82 -21.04
CA ARG A 988 -2.19 -48.22 -20.73
C ARG A 988 -2.82 -49.11 -21.80
N LYS A 989 -2.07 -49.40 -22.88
CA LYS A 989 -2.31 -50.57 -23.72
C LYS A 989 -0.98 -51.24 -24.06
N THR A 990 -0.98 -52.53 -23.79
CA THR A 990 0.00 -53.57 -24.06
C THR A 990 0.48 -53.56 -25.52
N PHE A 991 1.79 -53.65 -25.73
CA PHE A 991 2.41 -53.80 -27.05
C PHE A 991 2.08 -55.16 -27.65
N ALA A 992 1.47 -55.17 -28.83
CA ALA A 992 1.55 -56.26 -29.80
C ALA A 992 2.23 -55.70 -31.06
N SER A 993 3.19 -56.46 -31.57
CA SER A 993 4.10 -56.10 -32.66
C SER A 993 3.42 -56.04 -34.02
N THR A 994 3.66 -54.97 -34.79
CA THR A 994 3.82 -55.05 -36.25
C THR A 994 4.49 -53.79 -36.82
N THR A 995 5.43 -54.04 -37.72
CA THR A 995 6.29 -53.14 -38.48
C THR A 995 5.55 -52.43 -39.61
N GLN A 996 5.66 -51.10 -39.68
CA GLN A 996 5.51 -50.32 -40.93
C GLN A 996 6.21 -48.95 -40.79
N THR A 997 7.02 -48.61 -41.81
CA THR A 997 7.77 -47.36 -41.96
C THR A 997 6.87 -46.19 -42.36
N PRO A 998 7.03 -44.95 -41.83
CA PRO A 998 6.30 -43.79 -42.31
C PRO A 998 7.09 -42.90 -43.30
N ASP A 999 6.30 -42.28 -44.17
CA ASP A 999 6.54 -41.43 -45.34
C ASP A 999 7.10 -40.01 -44.99
N PRO A 1000 8.02 -39.38 -45.78
CA PRO A 1000 8.71 -38.14 -45.38
C PRO A 1000 7.97 -36.82 -45.58
N THR A 1001 6.69 -36.80 -45.96
CA THR A 1001 5.98 -35.54 -46.30
C THR A 1001 4.73 -35.29 -45.45
N LEU A 1002 4.94 -34.78 -44.23
CA LEU A 1002 3.91 -34.10 -43.41
C LEU A 1002 4.60 -33.01 -42.56
N GLN A 1003 4.17 -31.75 -42.71
CA GLN A 1003 4.61 -30.63 -41.88
C GLN A 1003 4.04 -30.76 -40.46
N VAL A 1004 4.94 -30.80 -39.48
CA VAL A 1004 4.62 -30.93 -38.05
C VAL A 1004 4.40 -29.54 -37.44
N SER A 1005 3.27 -29.35 -36.75
CA SER A 1005 2.95 -28.11 -36.03
C SER A 1005 3.67 -28.03 -34.67
N GLN A 1006 3.90 -26.82 -34.15
CA GLN A 1006 4.65 -26.53 -32.91
C GLN A 1006 4.14 -27.25 -31.64
N ILE A 1007 2.97 -27.89 -31.68
CA ILE A 1007 2.38 -28.64 -30.55
C ILE A 1007 2.99 -30.05 -30.41
N ASP A 1008 3.44 -30.67 -31.51
CA ASP A 1008 4.00 -32.03 -31.47
C ASP A 1008 5.43 -32.07 -30.90
N GLN A 1009 6.15 -30.95 -30.91
CA GLN A 1009 7.47 -30.84 -30.28
C GLN A 1009 7.41 -30.95 -28.76
N ALA A 1010 6.37 -30.38 -28.11
CA ALA A 1010 6.20 -30.47 -26.66
C ALA A 1010 5.85 -31.91 -26.21
N TYR A 1011 5.13 -32.66 -27.04
CA TYR A 1011 4.82 -34.06 -26.76
C TYR A 1011 6.05 -34.97 -26.94
N TYR A 1012 6.93 -34.65 -27.90
CA TYR A 1012 8.20 -35.34 -28.15
C TYR A 1012 9.20 -35.19 -26.99
N TYR A 1013 9.25 -34.03 -26.32
CA TYR A 1013 10.10 -33.83 -25.14
C TYR A 1013 9.60 -34.56 -23.88
N SER A 1014 8.28 -34.83 -23.77
CA SER A 1014 7.73 -35.57 -22.62
C SER A 1014 8.04 -37.08 -22.65
N GLN A 1015 8.23 -37.65 -23.83
CA GLN A 1015 8.51 -39.08 -24.02
C GLN A 1015 9.98 -39.42 -23.75
N ASN A 1016 10.91 -38.50 -24.02
CA ASN A 1016 12.34 -38.73 -23.81
C ASN A 1016 12.79 -38.58 -22.34
N PHE A 1017 11.94 -38.04 -21.46
CA PHE A 1017 12.19 -37.99 -20.01
C PHE A 1017 11.97 -39.33 -19.29
N TYR A 1018 11.28 -40.29 -19.90
CA TYR A 1018 10.98 -41.58 -19.28
C TYR A 1018 12.07 -42.65 -19.46
N ASN A 1019 13.01 -42.46 -20.40
CA ASN A 1019 14.07 -43.43 -20.68
C ASN A 1019 15.37 -43.18 -19.89
N ASP A 1020 15.58 -41.97 -19.35
CA ASP A 1020 16.78 -41.64 -18.55
C ASP A 1020 16.65 -42.00 -17.06
N GLU A 1021 15.44 -42.22 -16.53
CA GLU A 1021 15.26 -42.64 -15.12
C GLU A 1021 15.72 -44.08 -14.84
N GLN A 1022 15.64 -44.99 -15.82
CA GLN A 1022 16.14 -46.37 -15.64
C GLN A 1022 17.67 -46.45 -15.72
N GLN A 1023 18.32 -45.60 -16.51
CA GLN A 1023 19.77 -45.52 -16.58
C GLN A 1023 20.37 -44.85 -15.32
N TYR A 1024 19.68 -43.86 -14.76
CA TYR A 1024 20.07 -43.19 -13.51
C TYR A 1024 19.97 -44.11 -12.27
N TYR A 1025 19.01 -45.04 -12.24
CA TYR A 1025 18.87 -46.00 -11.14
C TYR A 1025 19.90 -47.14 -11.18
N GLN A 1026 20.35 -47.56 -12.37
CA GLN A 1026 21.44 -48.55 -12.49
C GLN A 1026 22.82 -47.94 -12.22
N TYR A 1027 23.05 -46.67 -12.57
CA TYR A 1027 24.33 -45.99 -12.32
C TYR A 1027 24.55 -45.71 -10.81
N ASN A 1028 23.49 -45.41 -10.05
CA ASN A 1028 23.58 -45.14 -8.61
C ASN A 1028 23.70 -46.38 -7.72
N GLN A 1029 23.35 -47.58 -8.20
CA GLN A 1029 23.57 -48.84 -7.46
C GLN A 1029 25.04 -49.31 -7.52
N GLN A 1030 25.80 -48.89 -8.53
CA GLN A 1030 27.24 -49.19 -8.62
C GLN A 1030 28.13 -48.22 -7.83
N TYR A 1031 27.70 -46.97 -7.62
CA TYR A 1031 28.47 -45.98 -6.84
C TYR A 1031 28.30 -46.11 -5.31
N LEU A 1032 27.25 -46.77 -4.83
CA LEU A 1032 27.00 -46.98 -3.40
C LEU A 1032 27.78 -48.14 -2.78
N ASN A 1033 28.50 -48.94 -3.58
CA ASN A 1033 29.27 -50.10 -3.10
C ASN A 1033 30.80 -49.90 -3.09
N TYR A 1034 31.32 -48.69 -3.32
CA TYR A 1034 32.77 -48.46 -3.38
C TYR A 1034 33.35 -47.30 -2.54
N ASN A 1035 32.58 -46.63 -1.68
CA ASN A 1035 33.13 -45.58 -0.79
C ASN A 1035 32.56 -45.59 0.64
N TYR A 1036 32.36 -46.79 1.18
CA TYR A 1036 32.21 -47.00 2.62
C TYR A 1036 33.32 -47.97 3.03
N TYR A 1037 34.38 -47.44 3.67
CA TYR A 1037 35.58 -48.06 4.26
C TYR A 1037 36.88 -47.48 3.68
N GLY A 1038 37.31 -46.33 4.23
CA GLY A 1038 38.67 -45.84 4.04
C GLY A 1038 38.78 -44.32 4.06
N GLN A 1039 38.53 -43.67 5.21
CA GLN A 1039 39.12 -42.39 5.61
C GLN A 1039 38.61 -41.96 6.99
N TYR A 1040 39.03 -42.71 8.02
CA TYR A 1040 39.05 -42.25 9.41
C TYR A 1040 40.24 -42.92 10.10
N GLN A 1041 41.45 -42.52 9.70
CA GLN A 1041 42.68 -42.72 10.46
C GLN A 1041 43.76 -41.90 9.77
N MET A 1042 44.17 -40.81 10.41
CA MET A 1042 45.39 -40.00 10.25
C MET A 1042 45.02 -38.54 10.45
N LEU A 1043 45.03 -38.12 11.72
CA LEU A 1043 45.32 -36.77 12.24
C LEU A 1043 45.00 -36.77 13.75
N ASP A 1044 45.66 -37.64 14.51
CA ASP A 1044 45.75 -37.49 15.97
C ASP A 1044 47.04 -38.11 16.51
N THR A 1045 48.18 -37.63 15.99
CA THR A 1045 49.51 -37.90 16.55
C THR A 1045 50.40 -36.68 16.29
N ASP A 1046 50.15 -35.57 16.99
CA ASP A 1046 51.19 -34.55 17.22
C ASP A 1046 50.95 -33.59 18.42
N GLN A 1047 50.04 -33.93 19.35
CA GLN A 1047 49.79 -33.12 20.56
C GLN A 1047 50.07 -33.84 21.91
N GLN A 1048 50.98 -34.83 21.93
CA GLN A 1048 51.41 -35.50 23.18
C GLN A 1048 52.93 -35.51 23.45
N LYS A 1049 53.71 -34.54 22.93
CA LYS A 1049 55.16 -34.47 23.23
C LYS A 1049 55.74 -33.16 23.76
N ARG A 1050 54.96 -32.16 24.16
CA ARG A 1050 55.52 -30.95 24.82
C ARG A 1050 54.62 -30.36 25.90
N LYS A 1051 54.53 -31.04 27.05
CA LYS A 1051 54.29 -30.42 28.38
C LYS A 1051 54.88 -31.28 29.50
N SER A 1052 56.21 -31.26 29.59
CA SER A 1052 56.94 -31.33 30.86
C SER A 1052 57.81 -30.07 30.94
N GLY A 1053 57.58 -29.24 31.96
CA GLY A 1053 58.38 -28.04 32.24
C GLY A 1053 57.56 -26.75 32.34
N TYR A 1054 57.02 -26.53 33.54
CA TYR A 1054 56.49 -25.29 34.13
C TYR A 1054 55.11 -24.78 33.67
#